data_AF-A0A517NXG5-F1
#
_entry.id   AF-A0A517NXG5-F1
#
_cell.length_a   1.000
_cell.length_b   1.000
_cell.length_c   1.000
_cell.angle_alpha   90.00
_cell.angle_beta   90.00
_cell.angle_gamma   90.00
#
_symmetry.space_group_name_H-M   'P 1'
#
loop_
_entity.id
_entity.type
_entity.pdbx_description
1 polymer ?
#
loop_
_entity_poly.entity_id
_entity_poly.type
_entity_poly.pdbx_seq_one_letter_code
_entity_poly.pdbx_strand_id
1 'polypeptide(L)'
;MASLVAPAEHNLVVNRWAKISNMSTSNQSSIDRMQIEASSVNETAAAPKLGIDCAPRYAAIAVMVLVLWAGLTGSCAVTTWAQSPGDFPSVEAIRSAANARASRADGLPVVAFKVLDKSGNLIYIPGMTYERLRELESGADSVGQAFVFEPLEITGTASNGRAELDISLEVTVEPTDQQYVSIPLHMANFFPLHAPQFTSSPSPSESDSQFVQPGDDGLVLKVRSEKRRKLKMQMSVSALVPSGPNRLDFQLPNLPTNIHLDIDEVDAAGEVIGSGSEVYSASKTKTGGTRFDVATGGGSMTLQWSPVHRGAASSALLESDSVVLLNWASPQDQPIASVTLGLRNMRELQNSTESFDLDLPAGAVLLDTPVLDGKDLPLTWTRVKGKPNRFTVSIPEQERSQRIAVRFEMQLANDDASEKSPFKLVVPQVVGAVRQKGEIQIQTSSNYRLRWRSSPWVRSFFTPVASDSSSTRAYQFRFDRGDFSLPIWLSANKRQLHVTSSSVITIRDTLATLEMEILFKGRAADSRSLRVGLDEWRLRAVIDADTDDTLPWFESNKELSIEMNSTAEELPPIKIFAQRDFANADSSASLQFALPRILRDDDALSIGTSDVAFHSSGHSAFVVDLDRSQGLERAPAEPSDEESKILTSRFRVLATDSAAEVVGAMVDQPPQITLQANAKVTLSGDLLTTIVDWAVDPQVNLDGNLAIRVPLLTPSSPAKPVGSPSSATASTLSTIATSPAGLANLEVDSTDADFAGVAQASATEDSATEDVAANADASADQEASDPLPPVSTNWVVTVDNATAQLESLGGDRFRLVSDRLGIEPVVIRWRSQELIAQASLTNDVHNLWLPVPALPDVTVRGDVVVELQGDSATNLFATDRTSSTQLEFQTIPDRVRVRLAKQTTNQNDLSIRKAVLRTAVGASTRHEQLLALTQGGDTLDLRLPAGLGDLQYDAQVDGEPTQVSRDANRLRVSLPGDSDTHRLDLRIWVNEPRSGLMAKIEPVLQLPLRAGQIYWQVITPRDSHIVWASPSVGRAMDWQFRDWQLSRQSIFSDETLAQWVNAGDVAEMPPGNRYLYLGSDVRSFSTRTLSRATLWLSVGGFVLAIAWMLTYIPVTRSPLTAVVGAVFFAGLVALAPDAAVMAGQLTMIALVLVIVMVAISTLLGNPRSRRFRTTATPSPSRNTNRSVQSTQTYQAQTDSHSENETVSAAVSPHESAQ
;
A
#
# COMPACT_ATOMS: atom_id res chain seq x y z
N MET A 1 -3.43 -70.41 5.65
CA MET A 1 -2.54 -71.35 6.36
C MET A 1 -1.18 -70.69 6.57
N ALA A 2 -0.33 -71.27 7.42
CA ALA A 2 0.90 -70.63 7.89
C ALA A 2 2.06 -70.64 6.86
N SER A 3 3.10 -69.90 7.22
CA SER A 3 4.41 -69.77 6.56
C SER A 3 5.21 -71.08 6.43
N LEU A 4 6.23 -71.09 5.56
CA LEU A 4 7.66 -71.28 5.94
C LEU A 4 8.64 -71.41 4.74
N VAL A 5 9.93 -71.36 5.08
CA VAL A 5 11.15 -71.76 4.32
C VAL A 5 11.72 -70.81 3.24
N ALA A 6 12.96 -70.38 3.49
CA ALA A 6 13.97 -69.98 2.50
C ALA A 6 15.20 -70.93 2.64
N PRO A 7 16.12 -70.98 1.65
CA PRO A 7 17.43 -70.29 1.78
C PRO A 7 17.89 -69.71 0.40
N ALA A 8 19.13 -69.27 0.11
CA ALA A 8 20.42 -69.34 0.81
C ALA A 8 21.40 -68.20 0.43
N GLU A 9 22.35 -67.92 1.34
CA GLU A 9 23.83 -67.82 1.21
C GLU A 9 24.53 -67.34 -0.10
N HIS A 10 25.72 -66.70 -0.08
CA HIS A 10 26.91 -66.83 0.80
C HIS A 10 27.64 -65.44 0.89
N ASN A 11 28.10 -64.95 2.06
CA ASN A 11 29.50 -64.96 2.60
C ASN A 11 30.55 -64.07 1.88
N LEU A 12 31.54 -63.37 2.49
CA LEU A 12 32.05 -63.12 3.87
C LEU A 12 32.87 -61.78 3.82
N VAL A 13 32.75 -60.76 4.71
CA VAL A 13 33.13 -60.58 6.15
C VAL A 13 34.50 -59.92 6.43
N VAL A 14 34.55 -59.19 7.57
CA VAL A 14 35.67 -58.63 8.41
C VAL A 14 35.49 -57.11 8.63
N ASN A 15 35.56 -56.49 9.83
CA ASN A 15 35.23 -56.85 11.24
C ASN A 15 35.03 -55.51 12.04
N ARG A 16 34.13 -55.36 13.03
CA ARG A 16 34.27 -55.61 14.50
C ARG A 16 35.46 -54.91 15.20
N TRP A 17 35.36 -54.29 16.40
CA TRP A 17 34.26 -54.27 17.41
C TRP A 17 34.41 -53.16 18.49
N ALA A 18 33.28 -52.63 19.00
CA ALA A 18 32.89 -52.49 20.43
C ALA A 18 33.75 -51.65 21.45
N LYS A 19 33.31 -51.23 22.66
CA LYS A 19 32.08 -51.45 23.49
C LYS A 19 31.97 -50.37 24.63
N ILE A 20 30.75 -49.95 25.03
CA ILE A 20 30.14 -49.84 26.41
C ILE A 20 31.09 -49.53 27.62
N SER A 21 30.82 -48.62 28.61
CA SER A 21 29.65 -47.79 28.98
C SER A 21 29.86 -46.85 30.22
N ASN A 22 28.91 -45.95 30.46
CA ASN A 22 28.32 -45.51 31.76
C ASN A 22 28.99 -44.49 32.72
N MET A 23 28.17 -43.48 33.05
CA MET A 23 27.84 -42.92 34.38
C MET A 23 28.78 -41.98 35.19
N SER A 24 28.20 -40.79 35.42
CA SER A 24 28.00 -40.13 36.74
C SER A 24 29.05 -39.16 37.30
N THR A 25 28.54 -38.01 37.78
CA THR A 25 29.05 -37.13 38.86
C THR A 25 30.44 -36.49 38.70
N SER A 26 30.74 -35.29 39.23
CA SER A 26 29.95 -34.09 39.59
C SER A 26 30.94 -33.04 40.12
N ASN A 27 30.61 -31.74 40.01
CA ASN A 27 31.23 -30.64 40.79
C ASN A 27 32.76 -30.38 40.58
N GLN A 28 33.34 -29.23 40.98
CA GLN A 28 32.88 -27.83 41.08
C GLN A 28 34.09 -26.92 41.38
N SER A 29 34.02 -25.64 40.97
CA SER A 29 34.78 -24.48 41.52
C SER A 29 36.29 -24.29 41.21
N SER A 30 36.65 -23.00 41.13
CA SER A 30 37.90 -22.36 41.64
C SER A 30 39.27 -22.64 40.98
N ILE A 31 40.26 -21.72 41.03
CA ILE A 31 40.36 -20.24 40.91
C ILE A 31 41.87 -19.88 40.94
N ASP A 32 42.29 -18.81 40.26
CA ASP A 32 43.56 -18.06 40.33
C ASP A 32 44.88 -18.70 40.85
N ARG A 33 45.92 -18.70 40.00
CA ARG A 33 47.08 -17.75 40.02
C ARG A 33 48.11 -18.14 38.93
N MET A 34 48.58 -17.26 38.03
CA MET A 34 49.39 -16.02 38.12
C MET A 34 50.92 -16.26 38.11
N GLN A 35 51.60 -15.61 37.15
CA GLN A 35 53.07 -15.49 37.00
C GLN A 35 53.80 -16.83 36.63
N ILE A 36 55.02 -16.90 36.10
CA ILE A 36 56.21 -16.02 36.16
C ILE A 36 56.96 -15.91 34.80
N GLU A 37 57.65 -14.78 34.62
CA GLU A 37 58.75 -14.45 33.67
C GLU A 37 58.59 -14.47 32.14
N ALA A 38 59.24 -13.47 31.54
CA ALA A 38 59.58 -13.38 30.13
C ALA A 38 61.07 -13.00 30.01
N SER A 39 61.82 -13.55 29.04
CA SER A 39 63.09 -12.97 28.62
C SER A 39 63.64 -13.50 27.28
N SER A 40 63.72 -12.61 26.27
CA SER A 40 64.85 -12.49 25.31
C SER A 40 65.08 -13.65 24.29
N VAL A 41 65.77 -13.52 23.14
CA VAL A 41 66.46 -12.41 22.43
C VAL A 41 66.06 -12.44 20.94
N ASN A 42 66.18 -11.30 20.24
CA ASN A 42 66.16 -11.07 18.78
C ASN A 42 66.45 -12.26 17.84
N GLU A 43 65.74 -12.28 16.69
CA GLU A 43 66.41 -12.34 15.38
C GLU A 43 65.65 -11.49 14.34
N THR A 44 66.33 -10.98 13.31
CA THR A 44 65.81 -9.96 12.37
C THR A 44 65.75 -10.45 10.93
N ALA A 45 64.58 -10.35 10.27
CA ALA A 45 64.45 -10.53 8.82
C ALA A 45 63.42 -9.56 8.21
N ALA A 46 63.67 -9.13 6.96
CA ALA A 46 63.00 -7.99 6.33
C ALA A 46 61.62 -8.29 5.73
N ALA A 47 60.79 -7.25 5.58
CA ALA A 47 59.47 -7.30 4.95
C ALA A 47 59.52 -7.06 3.43
N PRO A 48 58.53 -7.59 2.66
CA PRO A 48 58.19 -7.10 1.32
C PRO A 48 57.29 -5.84 1.41
N LYS A 49 57.46 -4.90 0.47
CA LYS A 49 56.64 -3.69 0.38
C LYS A 49 55.34 -3.94 -0.39
N LEU A 50 54.21 -3.39 0.08
CA LEU A 50 53.14 -2.91 -0.79
C LEU A 50 53.16 -1.38 -0.77
N GLY A 51 53.39 -0.76 -1.92
CA GLY A 51 53.38 0.70 -2.05
C GLY A 51 52.00 1.20 -2.48
N ILE A 52 51.47 2.19 -1.76
CA ILE A 52 50.32 2.99 -2.19
C ILE A 52 50.79 4.45 -2.18
N ASP A 53 50.92 5.02 -3.38
CA ASP A 53 51.26 6.42 -3.61
C ASP A 53 50.16 7.05 -4.49
N CYS A 54 50.00 8.38 -4.37
CA CYS A 54 48.89 9.20 -4.90
C CYS A 54 47.54 9.05 -4.15
N ALA A 55 46.84 10.12 -3.76
CA ALA A 55 47.21 11.55 -3.76
C ALA A 55 46.46 12.36 -2.68
N PRO A 56 47.11 13.30 -1.96
CA PRO A 56 46.53 13.96 -0.78
C PRO A 56 45.54 15.10 -1.07
N ARG A 57 45.30 15.47 -2.33
CA ARG A 57 44.53 16.69 -2.68
C ARG A 57 43.02 16.59 -2.46
N TYR A 58 42.45 15.39 -2.39
CA TYR A 58 40.99 15.21 -2.27
C TYR A 58 40.48 15.26 -0.82
N ALA A 59 41.32 14.88 0.15
CA ALA A 59 40.94 14.86 1.56
C ALA A 59 40.59 16.26 2.11
N ALA A 60 41.37 17.29 1.72
CA ALA A 60 41.14 18.67 2.18
C ALA A 60 39.78 19.23 1.73
N ILE A 61 39.34 18.92 0.51
CA ILE A 61 38.05 19.37 -0.03
C ILE A 61 36.90 18.62 0.67
N ALA A 62 37.03 17.30 0.85
CA ALA A 62 36.03 16.51 1.57
C ALA A 62 35.84 16.97 3.02
N VAL A 63 36.94 17.28 3.73
CA VAL A 63 36.89 17.85 5.09
C VAL A 63 36.24 19.24 5.09
N MET A 64 36.56 20.11 4.13
CA MET A 64 35.97 21.45 4.05
C MET A 64 34.45 21.41 3.81
N VAL A 65 33.97 20.47 2.98
CA VAL A 65 32.53 20.22 2.78
C VAL A 65 31.88 19.64 4.04
N LEU A 66 32.51 18.67 4.70
CA LEU A 66 32.00 18.09 5.96
C LEU A 66 31.86 19.12 7.09
N VAL A 67 32.82 20.04 7.22
CA VAL A 67 32.77 21.13 8.21
C VAL A 67 31.63 22.12 7.89
N LEU A 68 31.41 22.43 6.62
CA LEU A 68 30.27 23.25 6.16
C LEU A 68 28.92 22.56 6.40
N TRP A 69 28.86 21.23 6.28
CA TRP A 69 27.63 20.44 6.46
C TRP A 69 27.28 20.24 7.94
N ALA A 70 28.28 19.94 8.78
CA ALA A 70 28.10 19.80 10.23
C ALA A 70 27.60 21.09 10.91
N GLY A 71 27.88 22.27 10.32
CA GLY A 71 27.34 23.54 10.77
C GLY A 71 25.84 23.77 10.50
N LEU A 72 25.17 22.88 9.73
CA LEU A 72 23.77 23.03 9.31
C LEU A 72 22.79 22.03 9.95
N THR A 73 23.27 20.90 10.51
CA THR A 73 22.42 19.78 10.96
C THR A 73 22.41 19.57 12.48
N GLY A 74 22.88 20.55 13.26
CA GLY A 74 23.10 20.40 14.71
C GLY A 74 21.85 20.56 15.60
N SER A 75 20.93 19.59 15.61
CA SER A 75 20.15 19.15 16.79
C SER A 75 19.13 18.03 16.48
N CYS A 76 18.90 17.18 17.49
CA CYS A 76 17.92 16.08 17.60
C CYS A 76 18.39 14.67 17.20
N ALA A 77 18.85 13.93 18.21
CA ALA A 77 18.86 12.46 18.24
C ALA A 77 18.29 12.00 19.59
N VAL A 78 17.34 11.07 19.58
CA VAL A 78 16.73 10.47 20.77
C VAL A 78 16.92 8.96 20.67
N THR A 79 17.46 8.32 21.70
CA THR A 79 17.69 6.88 21.75
C THR A 79 16.67 6.20 22.66
N THR A 80 15.77 5.41 22.09
CA THR A 80 15.00 4.39 22.83
C THR A 80 15.76 3.06 22.84
N TRP A 81 15.55 2.25 23.87
CA TRP A 81 16.26 0.97 24.06
C TRP A 81 15.31 -0.21 23.84
N ALA A 82 15.77 -1.20 23.07
CA ALA A 82 15.19 -2.54 22.98
C ALA A 82 16.33 -3.55 22.71
N GLN A 83 16.17 -4.78 23.22
CA GLN A 83 17.06 -5.96 23.14
C GLN A 83 18.55 -5.77 22.76
N SER A 84 19.44 -6.15 23.67
CA SER A 84 20.91 -6.15 23.51
C SER A 84 21.37 -6.76 22.17
N PRO A 85 22.00 -5.98 21.27
CA PRO A 85 22.44 -6.50 19.97
C PRO A 85 23.62 -7.47 20.11
N GLY A 86 23.50 -8.69 19.57
CA GLY A 86 24.65 -9.57 19.35
C GLY A 86 24.41 -11.09 19.40
N ASP A 87 23.32 -11.56 19.98
CA ASP A 87 23.11 -13.00 20.16
C ASP A 87 22.83 -13.75 18.85
N PHE A 88 23.50 -14.90 18.70
CA PHE A 88 23.40 -15.76 17.51
C PHE A 88 22.22 -16.74 17.64
N PRO A 89 21.55 -17.12 16.54
CA PRO A 89 20.64 -18.24 16.55
C PRO A 89 21.38 -19.53 16.96
N SER A 90 20.71 -20.40 17.71
CA SER A 90 21.32 -21.60 18.28
C SER A 90 21.87 -22.55 17.20
N VAL A 91 22.94 -23.28 17.54
CA VAL A 91 23.64 -24.18 16.59
C VAL A 91 22.71 -25.29 16.07
N GLU A 92 21.74 -25.73 16.89
CA GLU A 92 20.65 -26.61 16.48
C GLU A 92 19.84 -26.08 15.29
N ALA A 93 19.45 -24.81 15.29
CA ALA A 93 18.65 -24.20 14.21
C ALA A 93 19.41 -24.12 12.87
N ILE A 94 20.73 -23.97 12.92
CA ILE A 94 21.59 -23.99 11.73
C ILE A 94 21.77 -25.43 11.21
N ARG A 95 21.89 -26.41 12.12
CA ARG A 95 22.04 -27.83 11.77
C ARG A 95 20.77 -28.45 11.20
N SER A 96 19.60 -28.14 11.73
CA SER A 96 18.32 -28.64 11.21
C SER A 96 18.09 -28.19 9.77
N ALA A 97 18.29 -26.89 9.50
CA ALA A 97 18.15 -26.31 8.15
C ALA A 97 19.13 -26.91 7.12
N ALA A 98 20.37 -27.22 7.53
CA ALA A 98 21.36 -27.86 6.67
C ALA A 98 21.01 -29.34 6.39
N ASN A 99 20.69 -30.11 7.42
CA ASN A 99 20.38 -31.53 7.31
C ASN A 99 19.11 -31.79 6.47
N ALA A 100 18.12 -30.91 6.56
CA ALA A 100 16.88 -31.01 5.77
C ALA A 100 17.06 -30.81 4.25
N ARG A 101 18.12 -30.10 3.82
CA ARG A 101 18.40 -29.81 2.40
C ARG A 101 19.46 -30.71 1.75
N ALA A 102 20.36 -31.30 2.52
CA ALA A 102 21.43 -32.17 2.01
C ALA A 102 20.95 -33.46 1.31
N SER A 103 19.66 -33.78 1.39
CA SER A 103 19.04 -35.00 0.87
C SER A 103 18.48 -34.90 -0.56
N ARG A 104 18.56 -33.72 -1.24
CA ARG A 104 17.68 -33.47 -2.40
C ARG A 104 18.26 -32.80 -3.66
N ALA A 105 19.53 -32.40 -3.72
CA ALA A 105 20.11 -31.81 -4.94
C ALA A 105 21.65 -31.94 -5.04
N ASP A 106 22.15 -32.20 -6.26
CA ASP A 106 23.56 -32.02 -6.62
C ASP A 106 23.83 -30.54 -6.90
N GLY A 107 24.34 -29.82 -5.89
CA GLY A 107 24.68 -28.40 -5.97
C GLY A 107 25.10 -27.84 -4.62
N LEU A 108 25.81 -26.71 -4.61
CA LEU A 108 26.23 -26.04 -3.36
C LEU A 108 24.99 -25.49 -2.62
N PRO A 109 24.62 -26.01 -1.44
CA PRO A 109 23.42 -25.57 -0.75
C PRO A 109 23.68 -24.23 -0.03
N VAL A 110 22.97 -23.17 -0.44
CA VAL A 110 22.97 -21.91 0.32
C VAL A 110 22.13 -22.11 1.58
N VAL A 111 22.80 -22.28 2.73
CA VAL A 111 22.14 -22.58 4.01
C VAL A 111 21.44 -21.35 4.60
N ALA A 112 22.05 -20.17 4.46
CA ALA A 112 21.53 -18.89 4.91
C ALA A 112 22.10 -17.73 4.08
N PHE A 113 21.33 -16.66 3.92
CA PHE A 113 21.84 -15.37 3.44
C PHE A 113 22.26 -14.50 4.64
N LYS A 114 23.34 -13.74 4.47
CA LYS A 114 23.85 -12.79 5.48
C LYS A 114 23.59 -11.37 4.98
N VAL A 115 22.66 -10.68 5.61
CA VAL A 115 22.11 -9.39 5.18
C VAL A 115 22.42 -8.33 6.23
N LEU A 116 22.52 -7.06 5.83
CA LEU A 116 22.71 -5.95 6.77
C LEU A 116 21.36 -5.37 7.18
N ASP A 117 21.17 -5.12 8.48
CA ASP A 117 20.03 -4.35 8.98
C ASP A 117 20.21 -2.84 8.73
N LYS A 118 19.21 -2.04 9.11
CA LYS A 118 19.23 -0.56 8.98
C LYS A 118 20.30 0.12 9.86
N SER A 119 20.94 -0.61 10.76
CA SER A 119 21.98 -0.17 11.70
C SER A 119 23.39 -0.63 11.28
N GLY A 120 23.50 -1.48 10.24
CA GLY A 120 24.76 -2.08 9.81
C GLY A 120 25.14 -3.40 10.52
N ASN A 121 24.24 -3.99 11.30
CA ASN A 121 24.43 -5.30 11.92
C ASN A 121 24.14 -6.42 10.92
N LEU A 122 24.83 -7.56 11.08
CA LEU A 122 24.78 -8.68 10.15
C LEU A 122 23.74 -9.74 10.59
N ILE A 123 22.52 -9.63 10.09
CA ILE A 123 21.44 -10.60 10.30
C ILE A 123 21.62 -11.80 9.37
N TYR A 124 21.34 -13.00 9.86
CA TYR A 124 21.31 -14.23 9.07
C TYR A 124 19.86 -14.68 8.82
N ILE A 125 19.50 -14.88 7.55
CA ILE A 125 18.20 -15.42 7.13
C ILE A 125 18.42 -16.86 6.64
N PRO A 126 18.14 -17.88 7.46
CA PRO A 126 18.27 -19.28 7.06
C PRO A 126 17.17 -19.70 6.08
N GLY A 127 17.49 -20.64 5.18
CA GLY A 127 16.50 -21.40 4.42
C GLY A 127 15.72 -20.69 3.29
N MET A 128 16.00 -19.41 3.01
CA MET A 128 15.45 -18.68 1.84
C MET A 128 16.18 -19.08 0.53
N THR A 129 15.53 -18.93 -0.64
CA THR A 129 16.17 -19.10 -1.95
C THR A 129 16.57 -17.77 -2.59
N TYR A 130 17.53 -17.78 -3.52
CA TYR A 130 18.03 -16.57 -4.17
C TYR A 130 16.94 -15.89 -5.03
N GLU A 131 16.10 -16.69 -5.66
CA GLU A 131 14.99 -16.25 -6.50
C GLU A 131 13.93 -15.53 -5.65
N ARG A 132 13.58 -16.10 -4.49
CA ARG A 132 12.60 -15.50 -3.57
C ARG A 132 13.11 -14.24 -2.88
N LEU A 133 14.41 -14.18 -2.57
CA LEU A 133 15.06 -12.95 -2.11
C LEU A 133 14.90 -11.84 -3.16
N ARG A 134 15.12 -12.17 -4.44
CA ARG A 134 15.03 -11.22 -5.56
C ARG A 134 13.59 -10.77 -5.87
N GLU A 135 12.60 -11.63 -5.68
CA GLU A 135 11.17 -11.23 -5.71
C GLU A 135 10.86 -10.23 -4.59
N LEU A 136 11.31 -10.51 -3.36
CA LEU A 136 11.11 -9.62 -2.21
C LEU A 136 11.84 -8.28 -2.34
N GLU A 137 13.01 -8.25 -2.99
CA GLU A 137 13.70 -7.00 -3.37
C GLU A 137 12.97 -6.20 -4.47
N SER A 138 12.14 -6.84 -5.30
CA SER A 138 11.48 -6.15 -6.43
C SER A 138 10.19 -5.39 -6.08
N GLY A 139 9.54 -5.72 -4.96
CA GLY A 139 8.29 -5.08 -4.52
C GLY A 139 7.05 -5.49 -5.33
N ALA A 140 5.87 -5.18 -4.79
CA ALA A 140 4.58 -5.59 -5.38
C ALA A 140 3.90 -4.50 -6.24
N ASP A 141 4.54 -3.35 -6.44
CA ASP A 141 3.92 -2.14 -6.99
C ASP A 141 4.08 -2.00 -8.52
N SER A 142 3.00 -2.30 -9.23
CA SER A 142 2.56 -1.69 -10.50
C SER A 142 3.61 -1.34 -11.58
N VAL A 143 3.69 -2.17 -12.64
CA VAL A 143 4.36 -1.79 -13.89
C VAL A 143 3.51 -0.76 -14.65
N GLY A 144 3.72 0.52 -14.36
CA GLY A 144 3.21 1.63 -15.16
C GLY A 144 3.83 1.63 -16.56
N GLN A 145 3.01 1.67 -17.62
CA GLN A 145 3.46 1.50 -19.00
C GLN A 145 4.17 2.75 -19.54
N ALA A 146 5.50 2.80 -19.43
CA ALA A 146 6.33 3.99 -19.71
C ALA A 146 6.46 4.41 -21.20
N PHE A 147 5.73 3.77 -22.12
CA PHE A 147 5.74 4.08 -23.55
C PHE A 147 4.43 3.65 -24.22
N VAL A 148 4.08 4.36 -25.29
CA VAL A 148 2.92 4.09 -26.16
C VAL A 148 3.40 3.98 -27.60
N PHE A 149 3.07 2.89 -28.26
CA PHE A 149 3.33 2.69 -29.68
C PHE A 149 2.30 3.41 -30.56
N GLU A 150 2.74 3.94 -31.69
CA GLU A 150 1.90 4.42 -32.78
C GLU A 150 2.10 3.54 -34.04
N PRO A 151 1.29 3.71 -35.11
CA PRO A 151 1.31 2.78 -36.25
C PRO A 151 2.68 2.64 -36.92
N LEU A 152 2.98 1.42 -37.36
CA LEU A 152 4.20 1.06 -38.05
C LEU A 152 3.99 1.01 -39.56
N GLU A 153 4.92 1.56 -40.31
CA GLU A 153 4.95 1.50 -41.77
C GLU A 153 6.22 0.78 -42.22
N ILE A 154 6.07 -0.22 -43.09
CA ILE A 154 7.16 -0.97 -43.70
C ILE A 154 6.99 -0.86 -45.22
N THR A 155 8.00 -0.37 -45.92
CA THR A 155 8.03 -0.35 -47.39
C THR A 155 9.30 -1.05 -47.87
N GLY A 156 9.31 -1.67 -49.06
CA GLY A 156 10.54 -2.32 -49.53
C GLY A 156 10.39 -3.17 -50.78
N THR A 157 11.48 -3.87 -51.12
CA THR A 157 11.55 -4.80 -52.24
C THR A 157 12.03 -6.18 -51.81
N ALA A 158 11.59 -7.24 -52.49
CA ALA A 158 12.17 -8.57 -52.33
C ALA A 158 12.55 -9.21 -53.68
N SER A 159 13.82 -9.59 -53.80
CA SER A 159 14.38 -10.24 -54.98
C SER A 159 15.57 -11.13 -54.60
N ASN A 160 15.89 -12.11 -55.44
CA ASN A 160 17.15 -12.90 -55.34
C ASN A 160 17.41 -13.55 -53.95
N GLY A 161 16.36 -13.96 -53.22
CA GLY A 161 16.49 -14.61 -51.89
C GLY A 161 16.68 -13.64 -50.71
N ARG A 162 16.42 -12.34 -50.91
CA ARG A 162 16.59 -11.30 -49.90
C ARG A 162 15.49 -10.24 -50.02
N ALA A 163 15.07 -9.68 -48.89
CA ALA A 163 14.21 -8.49 -48.86
C ALA A 163 14.99 -7.31 -48.28
N GLU A 164 14.94 -6.16 -48.94
CA GLU A 164 15.42 -4.87 -48.41
C GLU A 164 14.20 -4.02 -48.06
N LEU A 165 14.08 -3.67 -46.78
CA LEU A 165 12.88 -3.03 -46.21
C LEU A 165 13.27 -1.75 -45.46
N ASP A 166 12.59 -0.65 -45.75
CA ASP A 166 12.62 0.57 -44.95
C ASP A 166 11.44 0.57 -43.97
N ILE A 167 11.75 0.78 -42.69
CA ILE A 167 10.82 0.70 -41.57
C ILE A 167 10.71 2.07 -40.92
N SER A 168 9.49 2.59 -40.80
CA SER A 168 9.14 3.83 -40.11
C SER A 168 8.24 3.52 -38.93
N LEU A 169 8.79 3.57 -37.71
CA LEU A 169 8.04 3.42 -36.45
C LEU A 169 7.94 4.77 -35.74
N GLU A 170 6.79 5.07 -35.14
CA GLU A 170 6.65 6.19 -34.22
C GLU A 170 6.25 5.71 -32.82
N VAL A 171 6.88 6.28 -31.79
CA VAL A 171 6.70 5.89 -30.39
C VAL A 171 6.63 7.13 -29.52
N THR A 172 5.59 7.23 -28.69
CA THR A 172 5.54 8.22 -27.61
C THR A 172 6.18 7.62 -26.35
N VAL A 173 7.22 8.24 -25.83
CA VAL A 173 7.98 7.75 -24.66
C VAL A 173 7.87 8.77 -23.53
N GLU A 174 7.46 8.32 -22.35
CA GLU A 174 7.34 9.14 -21.15
C GLU A 174 8.74 9.44 -20.52
N PRO A 175 8.86 10.32 -19.51
CA PRO A 175 10.13 10.51 -18.81
C PRO A 175 10.62 9.20 -18.18
N THR A 176 11.89 8.84 -18.42
CA THR A 176 12.47 7.53 -18.03
C THR A 176 13.47 7.63 -16.87
N ASP A 177 13.51 8.77 -16.16
CA ASP A 177 14.40 9.06 -15.03
C ASP A 177 15.86 8.60 -15.23
N GLN A 178 16.38 8.92 -16.42
CA GLN A 178 17.70 8.57 -16.94
C GLN A 178 18.00 7.05 -17.05
N GLN A 179 17.03 6.18 -16.79
CA GLN A 179 17.10 4.75 -17.10
C GLN A 179 16.77 4.50 -18.58
N TYR A 180 17.24 3.36 -19.11
CA TYR A 180 16.88 2.91 -20.46
C TYR A 180 15.61 2.06 -20.40
N VAL A 181 14.49 2.63 -20.85
CA VAL A 181 13.30 1.83 -21.15
C VAL A 181 13.63 0.91 -22.34
N SER A 182 13.22 -0.34 -22.22
CA SER A 182 13.49 -1.40 -23.18
C SER A 182 12.22 -1.68 -23.96
N ILE A 183 12.17 -1.22 -25.20
CA ILE A 183 10.99 -1.31 -26.06
C ILE A 183 11.23 -2.47 -27.04
N PRO A 184 10.59 -3.64 -26.84
CA PRO A 184 10.81 -4.79 -27.70
C PRO A 184 10.15 -4.57 -29.06
N LEU A 185 10.90 -4.78 -30.14
CA LEU A 185 10.40 -4.70 -31.51
C LEU A 185 10.11 -6.09 -32.11
N HIS A 186 10.57 -7.17 -31.48
CA HIS A 186 10.37 -8.57 -31.90
C HIS A 186 10.88 -8.95 -33.31
N MET A 187 11.57 -8.05 -34.02
CA MET A 187 12.00 -8.21 -35.42
C MET A 187 13.23 -9.14 -35.58
N ALA A 188 13.14 -10.41 -35.19
CA ALA A 188 14.29 -11.32 -35.15
C ALA A 188 14.87 -11.72 -36.53
N ASN A 189 14.06 -11.69 -37.59
CA ASN A 189 14.51 -11.97 -38.98
C ASN A 189 15.11 -10.73 -39.68
N PHE A 190 15.16 -9.57 -39.03
CA PHE A 190 15.51 -8.30 -39.66
C PHE A 190 16.90 -7.82 -39.21
N PHE A 191 17.81 -7.67 -40.18
CA PHE A 191 19.20 -7.29 -39.95
C PHE A 191 19.45 -5.85 -40.44
N PRO A 192 19.71 -4.87 -39.55
CA PRO A 192 19.94 -3.48 -39.96
C PRO A 192 21.12 -3.33 -40.94
N LEU A 193 20.88 -2.63 -42.05
CA LEU A 193 21.89 -2.34 -43.07
C LEU A 193 22.70 -1.08 -42.75
N HIS A 194 22.04 -0.12 -42.11
CA HIS A 194 22.62 1.14 -41.65
C HIS A 194 22.22 1.37 -40.19
N ALA A 195 22.90 2.32 -39.53
CA ALA A 195 22.46 2.76 -38.20
C ALA A 195 21.03 3.36 -38.31
N PRO A 196 20.09 2.98 -37.41
CA PRO A 196 18.75 3.56 -37.42
C PRO A 196 18.82 5.08 -37.24
N GLN A 197 18.13 5.80 -38.13
CA GLN A 197 17.96 7.23 -38.02
C GLN A 197 16.80 7.54 -37.06
N PHE A 198 16.94 8.62 -36.31
CA PHE A 198 15.96 9.02 -35.32
C PHE A 198 15.66 10.51 -35.45
N THR A 199 14.38 10.84 -35.54
CA THR A 199 13.87 12.21 -35.50
C THR A 199 12.89 12.32 -34.34
N SER A 200 13.11 13.29 -33.45
CA SER A 200 12.19 13.57 -32.35
C SER A 200 11.52 14.92 -32.54
N SER A 201 10.30 15.05 -32.02
CA SER A 201 9.63 16.34 -31.86
C SER A 201 9.39 16.60 -30.35
N PRO A 202 9.97 17.68 -29.77
CA PRO A 202 10.92 18.62 -30.37
C PRO A 202 12.30 17.99 -30.70
N SER A 203 13.15 18.77 -31.37
CA SER A 203 14.54 18.41 -31.75
C SER A 203 15.31 17.76 -30.58
N PRO A 204 16.10 16.70 -30.84
CA PRO A 204 16.79 15.96 -29.78
C PRO A 204 17.79 16.82 -29.02
N SER A 205 17.96 16.53 -27.73
CA SER A 205 18.96 17.14 -26.86
C SER A 205 20.11 16.15 -26.58
N GLU A 206 21.31 16.65 -26.23
CA GLU A 206 22.50 15.79 -26.06
C GLU A 206 22.39 14.74 -24.94
N SER A 207 21.42 14.86 -24.03
CA SER A 207 21.15 13.82 -23.01
C SER A 207 20.34 12.64 -23.55
N ASP A 208 19.73 12.75 -24.73
CA ASP A 208 18.83 11.74 -25.28
C ASP A 208 19.61 10.63 -26.00
N SER A 209 19.55 9.41 -25.47
CA SER A 209 20.26 8.26 -26.02
C SER A 209 19.28 7.17 -26.46
N GLN A 210 19.33 6.88 -27.77
CA GLN A 210 18.40 6.01 -28.47
C GLN A 210 19.18 5.14 -29.45
N PHE A 211 19.09 3.82 -29.28
CA PHE A 211 19.75 2.85 -30.15
C PHE A 211 18.99 1.53 -30.18
N VAL A 212 19.07 0.82 -31.30
CA VAL A 212 18.56 -0.54 -31.42
C VAL A 212 19.69 -1.51 -31.14
N GLN A 213 19.43 -2.53 -30.32
CA GLN A 213 20.33 -3.65 -30.06
C GLN A 213 19.60 -4.98 -30.33
N PRO A 214 20.31 -6.08 -30.62
CA PRO A 214 19.71 -7.41 -30.49
C PRO A 214 19.38 -7.71 -29.02
N GLY A 215 18.34 -8.53 -28.85
CA GLY A 215 17.93 -9.21 -27.62
C GLY A 215 17.37 -10.58 -27.97
N ASP A 216 16.89 -11.32 -26.98
CA ASP A 216 16.59 -12.75 -27.12
C ASP A 216 15.46 -13.05 -28.11
N ASP A 217 14.40 -12.22 -28.14
CA ASP A 217 13.29 -12.28 -29.09
C ASP A 217 13.48 -11.33 -30.31
N GLY A 218 14.71 -10.93 -30.65
CA GLY A 218 15.01 -10.07 -31.81
C GLY A 218 15.39 -8.63 -31.43
N LEU A 219 15.04 -7.65 -32.27
CA LEU A 219 15.46 -6.26 -32.05
C LEU A 219 14.76 -5.62 -30.84
N VAL A 220 15.55 -4.89 -30.04
CA VAL A 220 15.08 -4.11 -28.88
C VAL A 220 15.58 -2.67 -29.03
N LEU A 221 14.64 -1.71 -29.03
CA LEU A 221 14.95 -0.30 -28.98
C LEU A 221 15.18 0.10 -27.51
N LYS A 222 16.38 0.59 -27.20
CA LYS A 222 16.71 1.22 -25.92
C LYS A 222 16.50 2.72 -26.05
N VAL A 223 15.57 3.28 -25.28
CA VAL A 223 15.35 4.74 -25.21
C VAL A 223 15.60 5.22 -23.79
N ARG A 224 16.38 6.29 -23.67
CA ARG A 224 16.44 7.13 -22.46
C ARG A 224 15.90 8.51 -22.83
N SER A 225 14.92 9.00 -22.06
CA SER A 225 14.23 10.26 -22.35
C SER A 225 13.97 11.04 -21.06
N GLU A 226 14.41 12.29 -21.00
CA GLU A 226 14.20 13.14 -19.80
C GLU A 226 12.85 13.88 -19.79
N LYS A 227 12.04 13.74 -20.85
CA LYS A 227 10.73 14.41 -21.04
C LYS A 227 9.82 13.54 -21.91
N ARG A 228 8.50 13.65 -21.74
CA ARG A 228 7.53 13.07 -22.68
C ARG A 228 7.81 13.57 -24.09
N ARG A 229 7.99 12.66 -25.07
CA ARG A 229 8.25 13.04 -26.47
C ARG A 229 7.67 12.05 -27.47
N LYS A 230 7.56 12.52 -28.72
CA LYS A 230 7.33 11.68 -29.89
C LYS A 230 8.67 11.38 -30.57
N LEU A 231 8.99 10.09 -30.75
CA LEU A 231 10.20 9.59 -31.39
C LEU A 231 9.82 8.83 -32.67
N LYS A 232 10.19 9.37 -33.83
CA LYS A 232 10.09 8.69 -35.12
C LYS A 232 11.44 8.07 -35.49
N MET A 233 11.48 6.75 -35.52
CA MET A 233 12.61 5.93 -35.92
C MET A 233 12.45 5.49 -37.38
N GLN A 234 13.51 5.63 -38.18
CA GLN A 234 13.59 5.11 -39.54
C GLN A 234 14.81 4.18 -39.66
N MET A 235 14.61 2.95 -40.14
CA MET A 235 15.71 2.01 -40.36
C MET A 235 15.55 1.22 -41.67
N SER A 236 16.65 1.10 -42.41
CA SER A 236 16.76 0.18 -43.55
C SER A 236 17.30 -1.16 -43.05
N VAL A 237 16.57 -2.24 -43.28
CA VAL A 237 16.92 -3.61 -42.88
C VAL A 237 16.98 -4.55 -44.07
N SER A 238 17.70 -5.65 -43.89
CA SER A 238 17.67 -6.83 -44.75
C SER A 238 16.97 -7.95 -44.01
N ALA A 239 16.03 -8.63 -44.66
CA ALA A 239 15.45 -9.88 -44.17
C ALA A 239 15.78 -11.03 -45.12
N LEU A 240 15.91 -12.24 -44.58
CA LEU A 240 16.18 -13.44 -45.38
C LEU A 240 14.86 -13.94 -45.99
N VAL A 241 14.88 -14.24 -47.31
CA VAL A 241 13.81 -14.96 -48.01
C VAL A 241 14.33 -16.38 -48.27
N PRO A 242 13.92 -17.40 -47.49
CA PRO A 242 14.50 -18.74 -47.58
C PRO A 242 14.33 -19.37 -48.96
N SER A 243 15.37 -20.10 -49.42
CA SER A 243 15.33 -20.83 -50.69
C SER A 243 14.31 -21.97 -50.64
N GLY A 244 13.15 -21.79 -51.27
CA GLY A 244 12.00 -22.68 -51.21
C GLY A 244 10.80 -22.03 -51.92
N PRO A 245 9.55 -22.16 -51.42
CA PRO A 245 8.52 -21.19 -51.77
C PRO A 245 8.98 -19.81 -51.29
N ASN A 246 8.86 -18.78 -52.13
CA ASN A 246 9.29 -17.43 -51.76
C ASN A 246 8.48 -17.00 -50.54
N ARG A 247 9.14 -16.79 -49.40
CA ARG A 247 8.47 -16.39 -48.17
C ARG A 247 9.28 -15.40 -47.35
N LEU A 248 8.57 -14.51 -46.67
CA LEU A 248 9.12 -13.54 -45.75
C LEU A 248 8.43 -13.70 -44.40
N ASP A 249 9.19 -14.17 -43.43
CA ASP A 249 8.73 -14.37 -42.05
C ASP A 249 8.88 -13.03 -41.30
N PHE A 250 7.74 -12.46 -40.90
CA PHE A 250 7.59 -11.23 -40.13
C PHE A 250 7.36 -11.57 -38.65
N GLN A 251 8.12 -10.93 -37.78
CA GLN A 251 7.88 -10.92 -36.34
C GLN A 251 7.87 -9.46 -35.91
N LEU A 252 6.72 -8.99 -35.44
CA LEU A 252 6.42 -7.57 -35.24
C LEU A 252 5.83 -7.36 -33.83
N PRO A 253 5.94 -6.16 -33.25
CA PRO A 253 5.22 -5.83 -32.03
C PRO A 253 3.72 -5.82 -32.30
N ASN A 254 2.89 -6.02 -31.26
CA ASN A 254 1.43 -6.06 -31.39
C ASN A 254 0.84 -4.64 -31.52
N LEU A 255 0.99 -4.05 -32.71
CA LEU A 255 0.49 -2.71 -33.08
C LEU A 255 0.02 -2.70 -34.54
N PRO A 256 -0.87 -1.75 -34.92
CA PRO A 256 -1.30 -1.59 -36.32
C PRO A 256 -0.10 -1.33 -37.24
N THR A 257 0.12 -2.23 -38.21
CA THR A 257 1.23 -2.18 -39.15
C THR A 257 0.73 -2.25 -40.59
N ASN A 258 1.20 -1.34 -41.44
CA ASN A 258 1.04 -1.41 -42.89
C ASN A 258 2.35 -1.83 -43.54
N ILE A 259 2.30 -2.74 -44.51
CA ILE A 259 3.45 -3.30 -45.22
C ILE A 259 3.21 -3.19 -46.72
N HIS A 260 4.15 -2.60 -47.45
CA HIS A 260 4.13 -2.41 -48.89
C HIS A 260 5.39 -3.06 -49.50
N LEU A 261 5.25 -4.28 -50.02
CA LEU A 261 6.36 -5.05 -50.58
C LEU A 261 6.25 -5.16 -52.11
N ASP A 262 7.21 -4.61 -52.83
CA ASP A 262 7.36 -4.81 -54.27
C ASP A 262 8.22 -6.05 -54.57
N ILE A 263 7.83 -6.84 -55.57
CA ILE A 263 8.59 -8.01 -56.04
C ILE A 263 8.71 -8.01 -57.56
N ASP A 264 9.85 -8.47 -58.07
CA ASP A 264 10.16 -8.52 -59.50
C ASP A 264 9.32 -9.55 -60.28
N GLU A 265 8.62 -10.47 -59.58
CA GLU A 265 7.79 -11.49 -60.22
C GLU A 265 6.48 -10.90 -60.77
N VAL A 266 6.24 -11.12 -62.07
CA VAL A 266 5.04 -10.69 -62.80
C VAL A 266 3.88 -11.65 -62.53
N ASP A 267 2.68 -11.12 -62.25
CA ASP A 267 1.47 -11.91 -61.94
C ASP A 267 1.68 -12.93 -60.81
N ALA A 268 2.41 -12.55 -59.75
CA ALA A 268 2.63 -13.40 -58.59
C ALA A 268 1.41 -13.43 -57.65
N ALA A 269 1.08 -14.62 -57.12
CA ALA A 269 0.03 -14.78 -56.12
C ALA A 269 0.66 -14.92 -54.73
N GLY A 270 0.32 -14.00 -53.82
CA GLY A 270 0.69 -14.05 -52.41
C GLY A 270 -0.41 -14.60 -51.49
N GLU A 271 0.01 -15.22 -50.38
CA GLU A 271 -0.79 -15.70 -49.25
C GLU A 271 -0.19 -15.16 -47.95
N VAL A 272 -1.02 -14.70 -47.00
CA VAL A 272 -0.59 -14.30 -45.65
C VAL A 272 -1.04 -15.33 -44.63
N ILE A 273 -0.08 -15.94 -43.94
CA ILE A 273 -0.29 -16.92 -42.86
C ILE A 273 0.01 -16.21 -41.54
N GLY A 274 -1.01 -15.76 -40.82
CA GLY A 274 -0.85 -14.97 -39.59
C GLY A 274 -1.92 -15.26 -38.53
N SER A 275 -2.23 -14.23 -37.74
CA SER A 275 -3.23 -14.24 -36.66
C SER A 275 -4.67 -14.47 -37.16
N GLY A 276 -4.93 -14.22 -38.44
CA GLY A 276 -6.24 -14.21 -39.07
C GLY A 276 -6.88 -12.82 -39.14
N SER A 277 -6.23 -11.78 -38.58
CA SER A 277 -6.66 -10.38 -38.62
C SER A 277 -6.11 -9.56 -39.80
N GLU A 278 -5.25 -10.18 -40.61
CA GLU A 278 -4.53 -9.53 -41.70
C GLU A 278 -5.46 -9.23 -42.90
N VAL A 279 -5.39 -8.00 -43.41
CA VAL A 279 -6.04 -7.57 -44.66
C VAL A 279 -4.97 -7.38 -45.73
N TYR A 280 -5.15 -8.03 -46.88
CA TYR A 280 -4.13 -8.10 -47.92
C TYR A 280 -4.73 -7.83 -49.31
N SER A 281 -3.99 -7.09 -50.14
CA SER A 281 -4.25 -6.91 -51.55
C SER A 281 -2.98 -7.00 -52.39
N ALA A 282 -3.09 -7.54 -53.60
CA ALA A 282 -2.03 -7.52 -54.60
C ALA A 282 -2.38 -6.53 -55.73
N SER A 283 -1.40 -5.75 -56.19
CA SER A 283 -1.53 -4.81 -57.30
C SER A 283 -0.33 -4.89 -58.26
N LYS A 284 -0.44 -4.34 -59.47
CA LYS A 284 0.66 -4.32 -60.44
C LYS A 284 1.50 -3.06 -60.26
N THR A 285 2.81 -3.22 -60.12
CA THR A 285 3.76 -2.10 -60.09
C THR A 285 3.89 -1.44 -61.47
N LYS A 286 4.36 -0.18 -61.49
CA LYS A 286 4.63 0.55 -62.74
C LYS A 286 5.79 -0.05 -63.56
N THR A 287 6.61 -0.90 -62.95
CA THR A 287 7.75 -1.61 -63.56
C THR A 287 7.39 -3.01 -64.06
N GLY A 288 6.18 -3.51 -63.79
CA GLY A 288 5.66 -4.78 -64.29
C GLY A 288 5.66 -5.94 -63.29
N GLY A 289 6.40 -5.82 -62.19
CA GLY A 289 6.34 -6.73 -61.04
C GLY A 289 5.07 -6.57 -60.20
N THR A 290 4.95 -7.33 -59.13
CA THR A 290 3.77 -7.35 -58.24
C THR A 290 4.04 -6.58 -56.95
N ARG A 291 3.05 -5.82 -56.46
CA ARG A 291 3.06 -5.19 -55.14
C ARG A 291 2.11 -5.94 -54.22
N PHE A 292 2.54 -6.19 -52.99
CA PHE A 292 1.70 -6.69 -51.90
C PHE A 292 1.52 -5.61 -50.84
N ASP A 293 0.28 -5.23 -50.60
CA ASP A 293 -0.14 -4.30 -49.56
C ASP A 293 -0.82 -5.12 -48.45
N VAL A 294 -0.25 -5.14 -47.24
CA VAL A 294 -0.73 -5.91 -46.08
C VAL A 294 -0.90 -5.00 -44.87
N ALA A 295 -2.12 -4.92 -44.34
CA ALA A 295 -2.41 -4.31 -43.06
C ALA A 295 -2.63 -5.40 -41.99
N THR A 296 -1.99 -5.27 -40.82
CA THR A 296 -2.03 -6.26 -39.73
C THR A 296 -2.10 -5.59 -38.35
N GLY A 297 -2.58 -6.32 -37.34
CA GLY A 297 -2.46 -5.96 -35.92
C GLY A 297 -1.08 -6.24 -35.32
N GLY A 298 -0.12 -6.72 -36.10
CA GLY A 298 1.24 -7.05 -35.68
C GLY A 298 1.42 -8.52 -35.29
N GLY A 299 2.40 -8.80 -34.43
CA GLY A 299 2.72 -10.17 -34.02
C GLY A 299 3.50 -10.97 -35.07
N SER A 300 3.35 -12.30 -35.07
CA SER A 300 4.03 -13.19 -36.01
C SER A 300 3.15 -13.56 -37.21
N MET A 301 3.68 -13.37 -38.42
CA MET A 301 3.03 -13.79 -39.66
C MET A 301 4.06 -14.08 -40.76
N THR A 302 3.67 -14.87 -41.77
CA THR A 302 4.49 -15.17 -42.95
C THR A 302 3.74 -14.74 -44.20
N LEU A 303 4.35 -13.87 -45.01
CA LEU A 303 3.90 -13.62 -46.39
C LEU A 303 4.61 -14.62 -47.30
N GLN A 304 3.85 -15.46 -48.01
CA GLN A 304 4.37 -16.37 -49.04
C GLN A 304 3.91 -15.89 -50.41
N TRP A 305 4.69 -16.12 -51.46
CA TRP A 305 4.28 -15.84 -52.84
C TRP A 305 4.85 -16.85 -53.84
N SER A 306 4.21 -16.93 -55.00
CA SER A 306 4.70 -17.75 -56.11
C SER A 306 4.24 -17.21 -57.48
N PRO A 307 5.02 -17.44 -58.55
CA PRO A 307 4.61 -17.09 -59.91
C PRO A 307 3.44 -17.97 -60.35
N VAL A 308 2.34 -17.35 -60.80
CA VAL A 308 1.12 -18.06 -61.18
C VAL A 308 1.35 -18.89 -62.45
N HIS A 309 1.58 -20.19 -62.25
CA HIS A 309 1.74 -21.16 -63.32
C HIS A 309 0.43 -21.31 -64.10
N ARG A 310 0.36 -20.62 -65.26
CA ARG A 310 -0.80 -20.59 -66.17
C ARG A 310 -0.93 -21.90 -66.97
N GLY A 311 -1.03 -23.03 -66.26
CA GLY A 311 -0.87 -24.39 -66.78
C GLY A 311 -1.69 -25.48 -66.05
N ALA A 312 -2.73 -25.10 -65.31
CA ALA A 312 -3.74 -26.01 -64.78
C ALA A 312 -5.14 -25.43 -65.03
N ALA A 313 -6.17 -26.30 -65.04
CA ALA A 313 -7.55 -25.88 -65.31
C ALA A 313 -8.05 -24.86 -64.28
N SER A 314 -9.00 -24.00 -64.70
CA SER A 314 -9.55 -22.92 -63.88
C SER A 314 -10.48 -23.44 -62.77
N SER A 315 -9.91 -23.91 -61.66
CA SER A 315 -10.64 -23.99 -60.39
C SER A 315 -11.05 -22.59 -59.94
N ALA A 316 -12.30 -22.46 -59.49
CA ALA A 316 -12.75 -21.26 -58.80
C ALA A 316 -11.95 -21.12 -57.50
N LEU A 317 -11.51 -19.90 -57.19
CA LEU A 317 -10.71 -19.64 -55.99
C LEU A 317 -11.68 -19.31 -54.85
N LEU A 318 -12.09 -20.34 -54.11
CA LEU A 318 -13.15 -20.25 -53.12
C LEU A 318 -12.62 -19.92 -51.72
N GLU A 319 -13.25 -18.95 -51.05
CA GLU A 319 -13.23 -18.80 -49.59
C GLU A 319 -14.50 -19.45 -49.04
N SER A 320 -14.40 -20.17 -47.92
CA SER A 320 -15.54 -20.78 -47.23
C SER A 320 -15.57 -20.38 -45.75
N ASP A 321 -16.80 -20.17 -45.26
CA ASP A 321 -17.11 -19.87 -43.87
C ASP A 321 -18.22 -20.82 -43.42
N SER A 322 -18.10 -21.46 -42.26
CA SER A 322 -18.99 -22.57 -41.87
C SER A 322 -19.56 -22.35 -40.47
N VAL A 323 -20.88 -22.46 -40.31
CA VAL A 323 -21.52 -22.51 -38.98
C VAL A 323 -22.08 -23.92 -38.79
N VAL A 324 -21.65 -24.60 -37.73
CA VAL A 324 -21.99 -25.99 -37.43
C VAL A 324 -22.66 -26.07 -36.06
N LEU A 325 -23.94 -26.43 -36.02
CA LEU A 325 -24.67 -26.71 -34.78
C LEU A 325 -24.77 -28.23 -34.59
N LEU A 326 -24.08 -28.74 -33.57
CA LEU A 326 -24.01 -30.17 -33.25
C LEU A 326 -24.84 -30.49 -32.00
N ASN A 327 -25.88 -31.30 -32.14
CA ASN A 327 -26.73 -31.75 -31.04
C ASN A 327 -26.33 -33.17 -30.60
N TRP A 328 -25.96 -33.34 -29.32
CA TRP A 328 -25.51 -34.63 -28.77
C TRP A 328 -25.92 -34.76 -27.29
N ALA A 329 -27.08 -35.38 -27.03
CA ALA A 329 -27.71 -35.36 -25.70
C ALA A 329 -27.16 -36.43 -24.73
N SER A 330 -26.78 -37.60 -25.22
CA SER A 330 -26.26 -38.77 -24.50
C SER A 330 -25.06 -39.40 -25.23
N PRO A 331 -24.08 -40.02 -24.54
CA PRO A 331 -22.94 -40.69 -25.19
C PRO A 331 -23.31 -41.75 -26.24
N GLN A 332 -24.48 -42.38 -26.06
CA GLN A 332 -25.04 -43.43 -26.94
C GLN A 332 -25.78 -42.88 -28.17
N ASP A 333 -26.08 -41.57 -28.21
CA ASP A 333 -26.76 -40.97 -29.34
C ASP A 333 -25.78 -40.75 -30.50
N GLN A 334 -26.28 -40.86 -31.73
CA GLN A 334 -25.55 -40.46 -32.94
C GLN A 334 -25.68 -38.93 -33.10
N PRO A 335 -24.58 -38.13 -33.04
CA PRO A 335 -24.66 -36.68 -33.14
C PRO A 335 -25.28 -36.19 -34.46
N ILE A 336 -26.17 -35.21 -34.37
CA ILE A 336 -26.77 -34.55 -35.55
C ILE A 336 -26.14 -33.17 -35.70
N ALA A 337 -25.63 -32.86 -36.89
CA ALA A 337 -24.99 -31.60 -37.24
C ALA A 337 -25.80 -30.85 -38.31
N SER A 338 -26.39 -29.73 -37.94
CA SER A 338 -26.95 -28.75 -38.86
C SER A 338 -25.82 -27.83 -39.33
N VAL A 339 -25.60 -27.72 -40.64
CA VAL A 339 -24.47 -27.00 -41.24
C VAL A 339 -24.99 -25.91 -42.18
N THR A 340 -24.55 -24.67 -41.94
CA THR A 340 -24.66 -23.56 -42.91
C THR A 340 -23.26 -23.26 -43.46
N LEU A 341 -23.09 -23.48 -44.77
CA LEU A 341 -21.83 -23.35 -45.48
C LEU A 341 -21.87 -22.11 -46.40
N GLY A 342 -21.27 -21.02 -45.95
CA GLY A 342 -20.96 -19.86 -46.78
C GLY A 342 -19.82 -20.17 -47.76
N LEU A 343 -19.98 -19.72 -49.01
CA LEU A 343 -19.01 -19.86 -50.10
C LEU A 343 -18.91 -18.55 -50.86
N ARG A 344 -17.67 -18.11 -51.11
CA ARG A 344 -17.36 -16.88 -51.82
C ARG A 344 -16.33 -17.15 -52.91
N ASN A 345 -16.63 -16.79 -54.16
CA ASN A 345 -15.63 -16.78 -55.22
C ASN A 345 -14.77 -15.51 -55.11
N MET A 346 -13.45 -15.67 -55.08
CA MET A 346 -12.50 -14.57 -54.97
C MET A 346 -12.02 -14.03 -56.33
N ARG A 347 -12.35 -14.70 -57.45
CA ARG A 347 -11.85 -14.31 -58.78
C ARG A 347 -12.86 -13.48 -59.60
N GLU A 348 -12.64 -12.17 -59.57
CA GLU A 348 -13.13 -11.18 -60.56
C GLU A 348 -14.65 -10.93 -60.59
N LEU A 349 -15.07 -9.78 -61.12
CA LEU A 349 -16.44 -9.26 -61.01
C LEU A 349 -17.49 -9.99 -61.89
N GLN A 350 -17.09 -11.02 -62.64
CA GLN A 350 -17.92 -11.65 -63.68
C GLN A 350 -18.08 -13.18 -63.52
N ASN A 351 -17.26 -13.85 -62.70
CA ASN A 351 -17.33 -15.31 -62.55
C ASN A 351 -18.23 -15.73 -61.39
N SER A 352 -19.49 -16.01 -61.71
CA SER A 352 -20.44 -16.66 -60.80
C SER A 352 -20.06 -18.12 -60.53
N THR A 353 -20.34 -18.64 -59.34
CA THR A 353 -20.00 -20.04 -59.00
C THR A 353 -20.96 -21.00 -59.70
N GLU A 354 -20.47 -21.88 -60.59
CA GLU A 354 -21.30 -22.86 -61.30
C GLU A 354 -21.55 -24.13 -60.48
N SER A 355 -20.50 -24.65 -59.85
CA SER A 355 -20.50 -25.85 -59.02
C SER A 355 -19.29 -25.87 -58.08
N PHE A 356 -19.34 -26.74 -57.06
CA PHE A 356 -18.21 -27.02 -56.17
C PHE A 356 -18.25 -28.46 -55.67
N ASP A 357 -17.09 -29.03 -55.32
CA ASP A 357 -16.99 -30.35 -54.68
C ASP A 357 -16.96 -30.19 -53.15
N LEU A 358 -17.81 -30.95 -52.44
CA LEU A 358 -17.79 -31.06 -50.98
C LEU A 358 -17.42 -32.49 -50.58
N ASP A 359 -16.51 -32.67 -49.63
CA ASP A 359 -16.22 -33.95 -48.96
C ASP A 359 -16.89 -33.95 -47.57
N LEU A 360 -17.71 -34.96 -47.28
CA LEU A 360 -18.32 -35.15 -45.96
C LEU A 360 -17.39 -35.96 -45.03
N PRO A 361 -17.53 -35.82 -43.69
CA PRO A 361 -16.83 -36.67 -42.74
C PRO A 361 -17.06 -38.17 -42.98
N ALA A 362 -16.07 -39.00 -42.63
CA ALA A 362 -16.19 -40.44 -42.82
C ALA A 362 -17.33 -41.03 -41.99
N GLY A 363 -18.21 -41.79 -42.64
CA GLY A 363 -19.42 -42.36 -42.02
C GLY A 363 -20.59 -41.39 -41.86
N ALA A 364 -20.47 -40.13 -42.29
CA ALA A 364 -21.58 -39.17 -42.22
C ALA A 364 -22.72 -39.55 -43.19
N VAL A 365 -23.96 -39.45 -42.71
CA VAL A 365 -25.18 -39.67 -43.50
C VAL A 365 -25.94 -38.35 -43.61
N LEU A 366 -26.23 -37.91 -44.83
CA LEU A 366 -27.00 -36.71 -45.09
C LEU A 366 -28.49 -36.97 -44.76
N LEU A 367 -29.11 -36.08 -43.97
CA LEU A 367 -30.48 -36.25 -43.46
C LEU A 367 -31.54 -35.56 -44.33
N ASP A 368 -31.18 -34.44 -44.97
CA ASP A 368 -32.08 -33.65 -45.82
C ASP A 368 -31.40 -33.18 -47.11
N THR A 369 -32.20 -32.75 -48.09
CA THR A 369 -31.74 -32.21 -49.37
C THR A 369 -31.15 -30.80 -49.15
N PRO A 370 -29.87 -30.54 -49.48
CA PRO A 370 -29.25 -29.27 -49.18
C PRO A 370 -29.87 -28.11 -49.97
N VAL A 371 -30.23 -27.04 -49.28
CA VAL A 371 -30.91 -25.87 -49.84
C VAL A 371 -29.99 -24.65 -49.93
N LEU A 372 -30.28 -23.78 -50.90
CA LEU A 372 -29.70 -22.44 -50.96
C LEU A 372 -30.32 -21.57 -49.86
N ASP A 373 -29.50 -21.11 -48.92
CA ASP A 373 -29.93 -20.35 -47.75
C ASP A 373 -30.54 -18.99 -48.16
N GLY A 374 -31.54 -18.53 -47.42
CA GLY A 374 -32.35 -17.35 -47.74
C GLY A 374 -33.32 -17.51 -48.92
N LYS A 375 -33.34 -18.65 -49.63
CA LYS A 375 -34.31 -18.97 -50.71
C LYS A 375 -34.96 -20.35 -50.61
N ASP A 376 -34.43 -21.24 -49.78
CA ASP A 376 -34.88 -22.63 -49.58
C ASP A 376 -35.02 -23.45 -50.90
N LEU A 377 -34.21 -23.09 -51.90
CA LEU A 377 -34.18 -23.78 -53.19
C LEU A 377 -33.29 -25.04 -53.09
N PRO A 378 -33.81 -26.26 -53.34
CA PRO A 378 -33.01 -27.48 -53.27
C PRO A 378 -31.97 -27.51 -54.40
N LEU A 379 -30.72 -27.85 -54.03
CA LEU A 379 -29.60 -27.94 -54.96
C LEU A 379 -29.42 -29.36 -55.50
N THR A 380 -28.75 -29.51 -56.65
CA THR A 380 -28.48 -30.82 -57.27
C THR A 380 -27.12 -31.35 -56.83
N TRP A 381 -27.09 -32.49 -56.14
CA TRP A 381 -25.89 -33.11 -55.58
C TRP A 381 -25.59 -34.46 -56.26
N THR A 382 -24.42 -34.58 -56.89
CA THR A 382 -23.99 -35.81 -57.55
C THR A 382 -22.78 -36.40 -56.83
N ARG A 383 -22.90 -37.62 -56.29
CA ARG A 383 -21.77 -38.32 -55.65
C ARG A 383 -20.68 -38.64 -56.68
N VAL A 384 -19.44 -38.28 -56.37
CA VAL A 384 -18.28 -38.47 -57.26
C VAL A 384 -17.95 -39.96 -57.36
N LYS A 385 -17.89 -40.50 -58.59
CA LYS A 385 -17.58 -41.92 -58.81
C LYS A 385 -16.22 -42.28 -58.22
N GLY A 386 -16.19 -43.28 -57.35
CA GLY A 386 -14.98 -43.73 -56.67
C GLY A 386 -14.64 -43.01 -55.35
N LYS A 387 -15.41 -42.00 -54.92
CA LYS A 387 -15.25 -41.32 -53.62
C LYS A 387 -16.59 -41.29 -52.87
N PRO A 388 -16.82 -42.14 -51.86
CA PRO A 388 -18.15 -42.30 -51.26
C PRO A 388 -18.68 -41.05 -50.55
N ASN A 389 -17.79 -40.26 -49.95
CA ASN A 389 -18.14 -39.09 -49.15
C ASN A 389 -18.17 -37.78 -49.97
N ARG A 390 -17.73 -37.80 -51.23
CA ARG A 390 -17.56 -36.59 -52.04
C ARG A 390 -18.73 -36.37 -52.99
N PHE A 391 -19.24 -35.14 -53.02
CA PHE A 391 -20.39 -34.74 -53.83
C PHE A 391 -20.06 -33.47 -54.60
N THR A 392 -20.33 -33.47 -55.90
CA THR A 392 -20.35 -32.25 -56.72
C THR A 392 -21.72 -31.61 -56.59
N VAL A 393 -21.73 -30.38 -56.08
CA VAL A 393 -22.93 -29.53 -55.89
C VAL A 393 -23.07 -28.61 -57.09
N SER A 394 -24.20 -28.65 -57.79
CA SER A 394 -24.48 -27.83 -58.96
C SER A 394 -25.47 -26.71 -58.64
N ILE A 395 -25.14 -25.47 -59.03
CA ILE A 395 -25.90 -24.26 -58.73
C ILE A 395 -26.72 -23.85 -59.97
N PRO A 396 -28.06 -23.73 -59.87
CA PRO A 396 -28.91 -23.30 -60.98
C PRO A 396 -28.47 -21.95 -61.55
N GLU A 397 -28.44 -21.82 -62.88
CA GLU A 397 -27.87 -20.66 -63.60
C GLU A 397 -28.42 -19.31 -63.12
N GLN A 398 -29.72 -19.27 -62.77
CA GLN A 398 -30.44 -18.09 -62.28
C GLN A 398 -30.03 -17.64 -60.86
N GLU A 399 -29.34 -18.50 -60.11
CA GLU A 399 -28.94 -18.30 -58.70
C GLU A 399 -27.42 -18.25 -58.50
N ARG A 400 -26.64 -18.31 -59.59
CA ARG A 400 -25.18 -18.25 -59.50
C ARG A 400 -24.74 -16.83 -59.15
N SER A 401 -24.05 -16.70 -58.02
CA SER A 401 -23.52 -15.42 -57.54
C SER A 401 -22.04 -15.53 -57.12
N GLN A 402 -21.47 -14.42 -56.65
CA GLN A 402 -20.16 -14.41 -55.99
C GLN A 402 -20.20 -14.88 -54.52
N ARG A 403 -21.38 -14.95 -53.90
CA ARG A 403 -21.59 -15.32 -52.49
C ARG A 403 -22.88 -16.13 -52.35
N ILE A 404 -22.74 -17.42 -52.09
CA ILE A 404 -23.84 -18.34 -51.79
C ILE A 404 -23.69 -18.86 -50.36
N ALA A 405 -24.78 -19.20 -49.72
CA ALA A 405 -24.79 -19.97 -48.48
C ALA A 405 -25.66 -21.21 -48.70
N VAL A 406 -25.21 -22.36 -48.19
CA VAL A 406 -25.85 -23.66 -48.43
C VAL A 406 -26.10 -24.35 -47.09
N ARG A 407 -27.36 -24.69 -46.82
CA ARG A 407 -27.81 -25.25 -45.55
C ARG A 407 -28.19 -26.72 -45.71
N PHE A 408 -27.71 -27.57 -44.81
CA PHE A 408 -28.03 -29.01 -44.79
C PHE A 408 -27.83 -29.63 -43.40
N GLU A 409 -28.40 -30.80 -43.18
CA GLU A 409 -28.21 -31.58 -41.95
C GLU A 409 -27.56 -32.94 -42.24
N MET A 410 -26.66 -33.36 -41.35
CA MET A 410 -26.00 -34.66 -41.42
C MET A 410 -25.93 -35.33 -40.04
N GLN A 411 -26.12 -36.65 -40.02
CA GLN A 411 -25.83 -37.49 -38.88
C GLN A 411 -24.37 -37.95 -38.95
N LEU A 412 -23.65 -37.87 -37.83
CA LEU A 412 -22.26 -38.32 -37.71
C LEU A 412 -22.18 -39.65 -36.97
N ALA A 413 -21.31 -40.55 -37.44
CA ALA A 413 -21.12 -41.87 -36.85
C ALA A 413 -20.33 -41.77 -35.51
N ASN A 414 -20.96 -42.21 -34.42
CA ASN A 414 -20.39 -42.25 -33.07
C ASN A 414 -20.35 -43.69 -32.54
N ASP A 415 -19.14 -44.18 -32.27
CA ASP A 415 -18.85 -45.52 -31.73
C ASP A 415 -18.64 -45.47 -30.20
N ASP A 416 -19.71 -45.16 -29.44
CA ASP A 416 -19.73 -45.06 -27.96
C ASP A 416 -18.55 -44.24 -27.37
N ALA A 417 -18.44 -42.97 -27.81
CA ALA A 417 -17.29 -42.13 -27.49
C ALA A 417 -17.04 -41.90 -25.99
N SER A 418 -15.79 -42.12 -25.59
CA SER A 418 -15.32 -42.10 -24.20
C SER A 418 -13.93 -41.46 -24.07
N GLU A 419 -13.43 -41.28 -22.85
CA GLU A 419 -12.08 -40.73 -22.61
C GLU A 419 -10.97 -41.57 -23.27
N LYS A 420 -11.16 -42.90 -23.39
CA LYS A 420 -10.19 -43.81 -24.03
C LYS A 420 -10.33 -43.79 -25.56
N SER A 421 -11.56 -43.67 -26.07
CA SER A 421 -11.87 -43.60 -27.51
C SER A 421 -12.77 -42.39 -27.78
N PRO A 422 -12.22 -41.16 -27.90
CA PRO A 422 -13.00 -39.95 -28.09
C PRO A 422 -13.54 -39.84 -29.53
N PHE A 423 -14.74 -39.30 -29.67
CA PHE A 423 -15.35 -38.95 -30.95
C PHE A 423 -14.48 -37.93 -31.67
N LYS A 424 -14.12 -38.20 -32.91
CA LYS A 424 -13.28 -37.31 -33.73
C LYS A 424 -14.17 -36.40 -34.57
N LEU A 425 -14.55 -35.25 -34.02
CA LEU A 425 -15.35 -34.28 -34.75
C LEU A 425 -14.51 -33.67 -35.89
N VAL A 426 -15.04 -33.80 -37.11
CA VAL A 426 -14.52 -33.24 -38.36
C VAL A 426 -15.69 -32.54 -39.07
N VAL A 427 -15.44 -31.42 -39.72
CA VAL A 427 -16.45 -30.65 -40.48
C VAL A 427 -16.42 -31.01 -41.98
N PRO A 428 -17.50 -30.77 -42.75
CA PRO A 428 -17.49 -30.94 -44.20
C PRO A 428 -16.45 -30.02 -44.86
N GLN A 429 -15.65 -30.56 -45.80
CA GLN A 429 -14.55 -29.85 -46.44
C GLN A 429 -14.89 -29.42 -47.87
N VAL A 430 -14.63 -28.16 -48.20
CA VAL A 430 -14.81 -27.62 -49.56
C VAL A 430 -13.55 -27.87 -50.39
N VAL A 431 -13.66 -28.76 -51.37
CA VAL A 431 -12.52 -29.21 -52.17
C VAL A 431 -12.08 -28.08 -53.11
N GLY A 432 -10.86 -27.58 -52.90
CA GLY A 432 -10.30 -26.47 -53.68
C GLY A 432 -10.59 -25.09 -53.10
N ALA A 433 -11.20 -24.99 -51.92
CA ALA A 433 -11.19 -23.74 -51.16
C ALA A 433 -9.77 -23.40 -50.68
N VAL A 434 -9.37 -22.14 -50.81
CA VAL A 434 -8.07 -21.62 -50.36
C VAL A 434 -8.07 -21.33 -48.86
N ARG A 435 -9.23 -20.95 -48.31
CA ARG A 435 -9.45 -20.82 -46.87
C ARG A 435 -10.83 -21.38 -46.53
N GLN A 436 -10.89 -22.24 -45.51
CA GLN A 436 -12.15 -22.64 -44.89
C GLN A 436 -12.01 -22.43 -43.38
N LYS A 437 -12.83 -21.53 -42.83
CA LYS A 437 -12.91 -21.19 -41.41
C LYS A 437 -14.35 -21.44 -40.92
N GLY A 438 -14.60 -21.29 -39.63
CA GLY A 438 -15.96 -21.37 -39.11
C GLY A 438 -16.09 -21.51 -37.61
N GLU A 439 -17.34 -21.66 -37.16
CA GLU A 439 -17.72 -21.86 -35.76
C GLU A 439 -18.51 -23.16 -35.59
N ILE A 440 -18.34 -23.78 -34.41
CA ILE A 440 -18.97 -25.01 -34.00
C ILE A 440 -19.62 -24.75 -32.64
N GLN A 441 -20.94 -24.91 -32.57
CA GLN A 441 -21.68 -24.92 -31.31
C GLN A 441 -22.12 -26.36 -31.03
N ILE A 442 -21.73 -26.90 -29.87
CA ILE A 442 -22.10 -28.24 -29.42
C ILE A 442 -23.11 -28.12 -28.27
N GLN A 443 -24.31 -28.70 -28.43
CA GLN A 443 -25.34 -28.74 -27.40
C GLN A 443 -25.42 -30.14 -26.75
N THR A 444 -25.39 -30.19 -25.42
CA THR A 444 -25.49 -31.43 -24.62
C THR A 444 -26.58 -31.31 -23.56
N SER A 445 -27.09 -32.41 -23.01
CA SER A 445 -28.02 -32.33 -21.85
C SER A 445 -27.29 -31.96 -20.56
N SER A 446 -28.02 -31.43 -19.57
CA SER A 446 -27.51 -31.00 -18.26
C SER A 446 -26.88 -32.12 -17.41
N ASN A 447 -27.28 -33.37 -17.63
CA ASN A 447 -26.73 -34.55 -16.95
C ASN A 447 -25.30 -34.88 -17.39
N TYR A 448 -24.87 -34.42 -18.57
CA TYR A 448 -23.53 -34.62 -19.11
C TYR A 448 -22.76 -33.31 -19.22
N ARG A 449 -21.44 -33.41 -19.26
CA ARG A 449 -20.50 -32.31 -19.52
C ARG A 449 -19.60 -32.70 -20.68
N LEU A 450 -19.50 -31.83 -21.69
CA LEU A 450 -18.57 -32.01 -22.78
C LEU A 450 -17.12 -31.96 -22.25
N ARG A 451 -16.31 -32.90 -22.72
CA ARG A 451 -14.86 -32.96 -22.54
C ARG A 451 -14.21 -33.00 -23.93
N TRP A 452 -13.03 -32.42 -24.06
CA TRP A 452 -12.27 -32.42 -25.29
C TRP A 452 -10.77 -32.46 -25.03
N ARG A 453 -10.01 -32.88 -26.04
CA ARG A 453 -8.56 -32.65 -26.13
C ARG A 453 -8.31 -31.43 -27.02
N SER A 454 -7.23 -30.70 -26.76
CA SER A 454 -6.78 -29.63 -27.64
C SER A 454 -6.48 -30.18 -29.04
N SER A 455 -6.89 -29.44 -30.07
CA SER A 455 -6.61 -29.75 -31.48
C SER A 455 -5.98 -28.50 -32.12
N PRO A 456 -4.94 -28.64 -32.96
CA PRO A 456 -4.43 -27.54 -33.77
C PRO A 456 -5.57 -26.90 -34.58
N TRP A 457 -5.46 -25.60 -34.82
CA TRP A 457 -6.43 -24.79 -35.59
C TRP A 457 -7.85 -24.69 -35.02
N VAL A 458 -8.13 -25.24 -33.82
CA VAL A 458 -9.43 -25.12 -33.13
C VAL A 458 -9.24 -24.46 -31.76
N ARG A 459 -10.07 -23.45 -31.46
CA ARG A 459 -10.05 -22.73 -30.17
C ARG A 459 -11.43 -22.74 -29.54
N SER A 460 -11.55 -23.27 -28.32
CA SER A 460 -12.76 -23.13 -27.49
C SER A 460 -12.85 -21.71 -26.94
N PHE A 461 -14.04 -21.10 -26.95
CA PHE A 461 -14.29 -19.81 -26.30
C PHE A 461 -15.53 -19.89 -25.39
N PHE A 462 -15.51 -19.14 -24.30
CA PHE A 462 -16.59 -19.13 -23.30
C PHE A 462 -17.45 -17.89 -23.47
N THR A 463 -18.60 -18.05 -24.10
CA THR A 463 -19.66 -17.04 -24.11
C THR A 463 -20.59 -17.31 -22.94
N PRO A 464 -20.77 -16.38 -21.98
CA PRO A 464 -21.76 -16.53 -20.92
C PRO A 464 -23.16 -16.45 -21.53
N VAL A 465 -23.78 -17.60 -21.78
CA VAL A 465 -25.18 -17.67 -22.22
C VAL A 465 -26.06 -17.15 -21.09
N ALA A 466 -26.91 -16.16 -21.39
CA ALA A 466 -27.85 -15.60 -20.43
C ALA A 466 -28.75 -16.71 -19.86
N SER A 467 -28.98 -16.67 -18.55
CA SER A 467 -29.62 -17.75 -17.80
C SER A 467 -31.13 -17.80 -18.04
N ASP A 468 -31.55 -18.61 -19.02
CA ASP A 468 -32.96 -18.89 -19.26
C ASP A 468 -33.22 -20.40 -19.41
N SER A 469 -33.89 -20.96 -18.38
CA SER A 469 -34.74 -22.17 -18.28
C SER A 469 -34.39 -23.49 -19.00
N SER A 470 -33.31 -23.57 -19.78
CA SER A 470 -33.01 -24.68 -20.68
C SER A 470 -32.20 -25.80 -20.01
N SER A 471 -32.63 -27.05 -20.25
CA SER A 471 -31.98 -28.27 -19.74
C SER A 471 -30.73 -28.69 -20.54
N THR A 472 -30.22 -27.81 -21.40
CA THR A 472 -29.12 -28.03 -22.32
C THR A 472 -27.94 -27.09 -22.05
N ARG A 473 -26.72 -27.56 -22.32
CA ARG A 473 -25.45 -26.84 -22.20
C ARG A 473 -24.87 -26.63 -23.58
N ALA A 474 -24.49 -25.40 -23.90
CA ALA A 474 -23.81 -25.06 -25.15
C ALA A 474 -22.30 -24.88 -24.93
N TYR A 475 -21.49 -25.35 -25.89
CA TYR A 475 -20.04 -25.19 -25.94
C TYR A 475 -19.66 -24.63 -27.32
N GLN A 476 -18.85 -23.57 -27.38
CA GLN A 476 -18.49 -22.91 -28.63
C GLN A 476 -17.00 -23.06 -28.94
N PHE A 477 -16.70 -23.35 -30.21
CA PHE A 477 -15.36 -23.50 -30.75
C PHE A 477 -15.27 -22.76 -32.09
N ARG A 478 -14.16 -22.08 -32.37
CA ARG A 478 -13.84 -21.52 -33.69
C ARG A 478 -12.71 -22.31 -34.32
N PHE A 479 -12.76 -22.54 -35.63
CA PHE A 479 -11.70 -23.18 -36.39
C PHE A 479 -11.18 -22.29 -37.52
N ASP A 480 -9.86 -22.30 -37.69
CA ASP A 480 -9.14 -21.44 -38.64
C ASP A 480 -8.84 -22.17 -39.99
N ARG A 481 -9.01 -23.51 -40.02
CA ARG A 481 -8.82 -24.40 -41.19
C ARG A 481 -9.84 -25.55 -41.15
N GLY A 482 -10.38 -25.98 -42.29
CA GLY A 482 -11.32 -27.12 -42.38
C GLY A 482 -10.70 -28.52 -42.20
N ASP A 483 -9.36 -28.62 -42.22
CA ASP A 483 -8.63 -29.88 -42.02
C ASP A 483 -8.11 -29.99 -40.59
N PHE A 484 -8.94 -30.56 -39.72
CA PHE A 484 -8.65 -30.85 -38.31
C PHE A 484 -9.47 -32.05 -37.83
N SER A 485 -9.16 -32.53 -36.62
CA SER A 485 -9.98 -33.51 -35.88
C SER A 485 -10.01 -33.08 -34.42
N LEU A 486 -11.17 -32.67 -33.91
CA LEU A 486 -11.37 -32.30 -32.51
C LEU A 486 -11.83 -33.52 -31.70
N PRO A 487 -11.01 -34.09 -30.79
CA PRO A 487 -11.39 -35.28 -30.03
C PRO A 487 -12.27 -34.89 -28.83
N ILE A 488 -13.54 -35.28 -28.83
CA ILE A 488 -14.55 -34.95 -27.81
C ILE A 488 -15.21 -36.20 -27.19
N TRP A 489 -15.70 -36.08 -25.96
CA TRP A 489 -16.53 -37.11 -25.31
C TRP A 489 -17.44 -36.47 -24.25
N LEU A 490 -18.49 -37.19 -23.85
CA LEU A 490 -19.41 -36.77 -22.79
C LEU A 490 -19.05 -37.47 -21.47
N SER A 491 -18.89 -36.70 -20.40
CA SER A 491 -18.73 -37.23 -19.03
C SER A 491 -19.98 -36.97 -18.20
N ALA A 492 -20.53 -37.99 -17.54
CA ALA A 492 -21.65 -37.84 -16.63
C ALA A 492 -21.29 -36.93 -15.44
N ASN A 493 -22.24 -36.12 -14.97
CA ASN A 493 -22.04 -35.22 -13.85
C ASN A 493 -22.17 -36.00 -12.52
N LYS A 494 -21.08 -36.16 -11.76
CA LYS A 494 -21.16 -36.71 -10.40
C LYS A 494 -21.98 -35.76 -9.51
N ARG A 495 -23.05 -36.27 -8.89
CA ARG A 495 -23.75 -35.56 -7.82
C ARG A 495 -22.95 -35.73 -6.54
N GLN A 496 -22.28 -34.68 -6.10
CA GLN A 496 -21.57 -34.64 -4.83
C GLN A 496 -22.11 -33.48 -4.00
N LEU A 497 -22.38 -33.76 -2.72
CA LEU A 497 -22.70 -32.74 -1.73
C LEU A 497 -21.38 -32.08 -1.31
N HIS A 498 -21.30 -30.76 -1.40
CA HIS A 498 -20.15 -30.00 -0.94
C HIS A 498 -20.43 -29.41 0.42
N VAL A 499 -19.52 -29.61 1.38
CA VAL A 499 -19.73 -29.19 2.77
C VAL A 499 -18.51 -28.41 3.28
N THR A 500 -18.74 -27.18 3.70
CA THR A 500 -17.74 -26.27 4.29
C THR A 500 -18.12 -25.95 5.72
N SER A 501 -17.15 -25.82 6.63
CA SER A 501 -17.43 -25.48 8.03
C SER A 501 -16.65 -24.27 8.52
N SER A 502 -17.32 -23.44 9.31
CA SER A 502 -16.72 -22.34 10.07
C SER A 502 -16.74 -22.72 11.55
N SER A 503 -15.71 -22.38 12.31
CA SER A 503 -15.63 -22.71 13.74
C SER A 503 -15.14 -21.53 14.57
N VAL A 504 -15.98 -21.02 15.46
CA VAL A 504 -15.65 -19.97 16.43
C VAL A 504 -15.36 -20.64 17.77
N ILE A 505 -14.13 -20.50 18.25
CA ILE A 505 -13.71 -21.03 19.56
C ILE A 505 -13.39 -19.86 20.47
N THR A 506 -14.21 -19.67 21.50
CA THR A 506 -13.98 -18.66 22.55
C THR A 506 -13.28 -19.33 23.72
N ILE A 507 -12.11 -18.80 24.11
CA ILE A 507 -11.26 -19.33 25.17
C ILE A 507 -11.29 -18.40 26.38
N ARG A 508 -11.42 -19.02 27.56
CA ARG A 508 -11.31 -18.45 28.90
C ARG A 508 -10.33 -19.30 29.71
N ASP A 509 -9.87 -18.78 30.84
CA ASP A 509 -8.76 -19.37 31.64
C ASP A 509 -8.94 -20.85 32.00
N THR A 510 -10.19 -21.34 32.11
CA THR A 510 -10.51 -22.73 32.50
C THR A 510 -11.47 -23.45 31.53
N LEU A 511 -11.93 -22.80 30.46
CA LEU A 511 -12.98 -23.33 29.57
C LEU A 511 -12.82 -22.79 28.13
N ALA A 512 -12.91 -23.67 27.13
CA ALA A 512 -13.21 -23.28 25.76
C ALA A 512 -14.65 -23.64 25.38
N THR A 513 -15.31 -22.77 24.61
CA THR A 513 -16.62 -23.02 23.99
C THR A 513 -16.51 -22.90 22.48
N LEU A 514 -17.08 -23.87 21.76
CA LEU A 514 -17.11 -23.94 20.30
C LEU A 514 -18.54 -23.68 19.81
N GLU A 515 -18.65 -22.82 18.81
CA GLU A 515 -19.75 -22.77 17.85
C GLU A 515 -19.19 -23.19 16.47
N MET A 516 -19.64 -24.32 15.94
CA MET A 516 -19.30 -24.78 14.59
C MET A 516 -20.53 -24.67 13.70
N GLU A 517 -20.42 -23.91 12.61
CA GLU A 517 -21.45 -23.80 11.57
C GLU A 517 -21.03 -24.63 10.35
N ILE A 518 -21.99 -25.38 9.79
CA ILE A 518 -21.79 -26.29 8.67
C ILE A 518 -22.73 -25.89 7.53
N LEU A 519 -22.13 -25.52 6.39
CA LEU A 519 -22.82 -25.03 5.20
C LEU A 519 -22.77 -26.08 4.09
N PHE A 520 -23.94 -26.36 3.50
CA PHE A 520 -24.12 -27.33 2.41
C PHE A 520 -24.26 -26.62 1.06
N LYS A 521 -23.70 -27.20 0.00
CA LYS A 521 -23.85 -26.72 -1.38
C LYS A 521 -24.00 -27.88 -2.34
N GLY A 522 -25.01 -27.81 -3.20
CA GLY A 522 -25.32 -28.82 -4.21
C GLY A 522 -26.21 -29.95 -3.70
N ARG A 523 -26.72 -30.75 -4.64
CA ARG A 523 -27.82 -31.69 -4.43
C ARG A 523 -27.30 -33.05 -3.95
N ALA A 524 -27.63 -33.43 -2.73
CA ALA A 524 -27.35 -34.76 -2.17
C ALA A 524 -27.95 -35.87 -3.05
N ALA A 525 -27.26 -37.02 -3.13
CA ALA A 525 -27.73 -38.17 -3.91
C ALA A 525 -28.72 -39.02 -3.11
N ASP A 526 -28.30 -39.54 -1.95
CA ASP A 526 -29.10 -40.34 -1.01
C ASP A 526 -28.61 -40.23 0.46
N SER A 527 -27.61 -39.38 0.76
CA SER A 527 -26.95 -39.28 2.06
C SER A 527 -27.85 -38.61 3.13
N ARG A 528 -28.33 -39.39 4.11
CA ARG A 528 -29.28 -38.93 5.15
C ARG A 528 -28.66 -38.59 6.50
N SER A 529 -27.34 -38.73 6.66
CA SER A 529 -26.67 -38.43 7.92
C SER A 529 -25.33 -37.74 7.70
N LEU A 530 -25.02 -36.79 8.58
CA LEU A 530 -23.67 -36.25 8.74
C LEU A 530 -22.98 -36.97 9.90
N ARG A 531 -21.67 -37.24 9.80
CA ARG A 531 -20.86 -37.59 10.98
C ARG A 531 -19.84 -36.51 11.27
N VAL A 532 -19.67 -36.18 12.54
CA VAL A 532 -18.70 -35.20 13.04
C VAL A 532 -17.94 -35.82 14.21
N GLY A 533 -16.62 -35.94 14.11
CA GLY A 533 -15.78 -36.36 15.23
C GLY A 533 -15.61 -35.20 16.20
N LEU A 534 -16.00 -35.39 17.47
CA LEU A 534 -15.89 -34.37 18.52
C LEU A 534 -14.61 -34.51 19.37
N ASP A 535 -13.93 -35.66 19.28
CA ASP A 535 -12.66 -36.03 19.92
C ASP A 535 -12.56 -35.82 21.44
N GLU A 536 -12.51 -34.59 21.93
CA GLU A 536 -12.40 -34.23 23.36
C GLU A 536 -13.40 -33.16 23.81
N TRP A 537 -14.28 -32.72 22.91
CA TRP A 537 -15.31 -31.71 23.16
C TRP A 537 -16.61 -32.37 23.62
N ARG A 538 -17.22 -31.85 24.69
CA ARG A 538 -18.56 -32.26 25.13
C ARG A 538 -19.61 -31.44 24.39
N LEU A 539 -20.52 -32.11 23.68
CA LEU A 539 -21.64 -31.47 23.00
C LEU A 539 -22.59 -30.79 24.00
N ARG A 540 -23.13 -29.64 23.61
CA ARG A 540 -24.23 -28.94 24.32
C ARG A 540 -25.52 -28.97 23.51
N ALA A 541 -25.47 -28.66 22.21
CA ALA A 541 -26.64 -28.61 21.34
C ALA A 541 -26.26 -28.79 19.86
N VAL A 542 -27.24 -29.19 19.05
CA VAL A 542 -27.22 -29.15 17.58
C VAL A 542 -28.53 -28.51 17.14
N ILE A 543 -28.47 -27.47 16.32
CA ILE A 543 -29.64 -26.75 15.80
C ILE A 543 -29.58 -26.58 14.29
N ASP A 544 -30.76 -26.41 13.69
CA ASP A 544 -30.94 -25.82 12.37
C ASP A 544 -30.68 -24.31 12.45
N ALA A 545 -29.87 -23.76 11.55
CA ALA A 545 -29.50 -22.34 11.58
C ALA A 545 -30.58 -21.41 11.00
N ASP A 546 -31.50 -21.93 10.17
CA ASP A 546 -32.58 -21.16 9.56
C ASP A 546 -33.84 -21.14 10.43
N THR A 547 -34.07 -22.17 11.28
CA THR A 547 -35.26 -22.25 12.16
C THR A 547 -34.99 -22.19 13.66
N ASP A 548 -33.73 -22.32 14.12
CA ASP A 548 -33.32 -22.43 15.53
C ASP A 548 -33.88 -23.68 16.25
N ASP A 549 -34.47 -24.63 15.51
CA ASP A 549 -34.96 -25.90 16.05
C ASP A 549 -33.83 -26.88 16.38
N THR A 550 -33.99 -27.67 17.45
CA THR A 550 -33.01 -28.70 17.82
C THR A 550 -33.12 -29.94 16.93
N LEU A 551 -32.00 -30.32 16.29
CA LEU A 551 -31.95 -31.46 15.38
C LEU A 551 -31.71 -32.78 16.12
N PRO A 552 -32.27 -33.91 15.65
CA PRO A 552 -32.00 -35.23 16.22
C PRO A 552 -30.57 -35.69 15.91
N TRP A 553 -29.85 -36.07 16.97
CA TRP A 553 -28.48 -36.55 16.89
C TRP A 553 -28.23 -37.75 17.79
N PHE A 554 -27.24 -38.56 17.42
CA PHE A 554 -26.80 -39.76 18.13
C PHE A 554 -25.28 -39.75 18.27
N GLU A 555 -24.77 -39.79 19.50
CA GLU A 555 -23.32 -39.94 19.75
C GLU A 555 -22.95 -41.42 19.89
N SER A 556 -21.88 -41.85 19.20
CA SER A 556 -21.31 -43.18 19.31
C SER A 556 -19.80 -43.13 19.13
N ASN A 557 -19.02 -43.68 20.06
CA ASN A 557 -17.55 -43.70 20.01
C ASN A 557 -16.88 -42.32 19.78
N LYS A 558 -17.46 -41.22 20.30
CA LYS A 558 -17.06 -39.80 20.06
C LYS A 558 -17.34 -39.26 18.65
N GLU A 559 -18.03 -40.03 17.81
CA GLU A 559 -18.63 -39.54 16.55
C GLU A 559 -20.08 -39.13 16.80
N LEU A 560 -20.42 -37.91 16.38
CA LEU A 560 -21.77 -37.37 16.38
C LEU A 560 -22.42 -37.64 15.03
N SER A 561 -23.46 -38.47 15.00
CA SER A 561 -24.29 -38.71 13.81
C SER A 561 -25.55 -37.84 13.87
N ILE A 562 -25.70 -36.92 12.92
CA ILE A 562 -26.84 -35.99 12.81
C ILE A 562 -27.75 -36.48 11.67
N GLU A 563 -29.04 -36.68 11.92
CA GLU A 563 -29.99 -37.12 10.88
C GLU A 563 -30.58 -35.93 10.09
N MET A 564 -30.37 -35.92 8.78
CA MET A 564 -30.88 -34.89 7.86
C MET A 564 -32.28 -35.23 7.38
N ASN A 565 -33.31 -34.83 8.12
CA ASN A 565 -34.72 -35.11 7.77
C ASN A 565 -35.33 -34.06 6.83
N SER A 566 -34.69 -33.81 5.68
CA SER A 566 -35.16 -32.85 4.67
C SER A 566 -35.33 -33.49 3.28
N THR A 567 -36.37 -33.07 2.57
CA THR A 567 -36.65 -33.43 1.17
C THR A 567 -36.39 -32.28 0.19
N ALA A 568 -35.81 -31.17 0.68
CA ALA A 568 -35.49 -29.99 -0.12
C ALA A 568 -34.34 -30.25 -1.12
N GLU A 569 -34.20 -29.37 -2.12
CA GLU A 569 -33.13 -29.45 -3.12
C GLU A 569 -31.78 -28.91 -2.61
N GLU A 570 -31.82 -28.12 -1.53
CA GLU A 570 -30.70 -27.55 -0.79
C GLU A 570 -30.93 -27.82 0.71
N LEU A 571 -29.86 -27.99 1.49
CA LEU A 571 -29.94 -28.31 2.92
C LEU A 571 -29.65 -27.06 3.77
N PRO A 572 -30.42 -26.79 4.83
CA PRO A 572 -30.20 -25.65 5.72
C PRO A 572 -28.85 -25.78 6.44
N PRO A 573 -28.22 -24.66 6.88
CA PRO A 573 -27.00 -24.73 7.65
C PRO A 573 -27.26 -25.36 9.03
N ILE A 574 -26.26 -26.04 9.58
CA ILE A 574 -26.36 -26.68 10.91
C ILE A 574 -25.34 -26.03 11.85
N LYS A 575 -25.78 -25.64 13.05
CA LYS A 575 -24.87 -25.19 14.12
C LYS A 575 -24.72 -26.24 15.22
N ILE A 576 -23.47 -26.45 15.64
CA ILE A 576 -23.06 -27.40 16.67
C ILE A 576 -22.38 -26.60 17.79
N PHE A 577 -22.94 -26.67 19.00
CA PHE A 577 -22.39 -26.02 20.18
C PHE A 577 -21.72 -27.05 21.08
N ALA A 578 -20.45 -26.85 21.45
CA ALA A 578 -19.70 -27.74 22.32
C ALA A 578 -18.80 -26.99 23.31
N GLN A 579 -18.27 -27.71 24.31
CA GLN A 579 -17.39 -27.14 25.33
C GLN A 579 -16.23 -28.10 25.70
N ARG A 580 -15.13 -27.54 26.19
CA ARG A 580 -13.96 -28.26 26.69
C ARG A 580 -13.46 -27.60 27.98
N ASP A 581 -13.42 -28.36 29.07
CA ASP A 581 -12.85 -27.91 30.34
C ASP A 581 -11.31 -28.04 30.31
N PHE A 582 -10.59 -27.03 30.79
CA PHE A 582 -9.13 -27.07 30.99
C PHE A 582 -8.81 -27.28 32.49
N ALA A 583 -9.15 -28.45 33.02
CA ALA A 583 -8.89 -28.78 34.42
C ALA A 583 -7.37 -28.88 34.69
N ASN A 584 -6.88 -28.07 35.63
CA ASN A 584 -5.47 -28.00 36.07
C ASN A 584 -4.45 -27.73 34.94
N ALA A 585 -4.75 -26.80 34.04
CA ALA A 585 -3.68 -26.08 33.35
C ALA A 585 -3.02 -25.11 34.35
N ASP A 586 -1.78 -25.41 34.77
CA ASP A 586 -0.93 -24.39 35.41
C ASP A 586 -0.81 -23.18 34.45
N SER A 587 -0.83 -21.95 34.94
CA SER A 587 -0.85 -20.72 34.12
C SER A 587 0.43 -20.47 33.29
N SER A 588 1.33 -21.44 33.23
CA SER A 588 2.54 -21.46 32.38
C SER A 588 2.62 -22.68 31.47
N ALA A 589 1.60 -23.56 31.47
CA ALA A 589 1.53 -24.75 30.64
C ALA A 589 0.94 -24.45 29.25
N SER A 590 1.51 -25.03 28.20
CA SER A 590 0.93 -24.92 26.85
C SER A 590 -0.35 -25.74 26.74
N LEU A 591 -1.47 -25.10 26.40
CA LEU A 591 -2.73 -25.77 26.08
C LEU A 591 -2.57 -26.55 24.78
N GLN A 592 -3.10 -27.78 24.75
CA GLN A 592 -3.08 -28.68 23.61
C GLN A 592 -4.46 -29.33 23.46
N PHE A 593 -5.04 -29.30 22.25
CA PHE A 593 -6.37 -29.85 21.99
C PHE A 593 -6.63 -30.17 20.51
N ALA A 594 -7.41 -31.23 20.26
CA ALA A 594 -7.95 -31.54 18.94
C ALA A 594 -9.12 -30.62 18.56
N LEU A 595 -9.24 -30.26 17.28
CA LEU A 595 -10.41 -29.62 16.69
C LEU A 595 -11.41 -30.67 16.17
N PRO A 596 -12.73 -30.49 16.39
CA PRO A 596 -13.74 -31.34 15.77
C PRO A 596 -13.70 -31.25 14.25
N ARG A 597 -14.03 -32.36 13.58
CA ARG A 597 -13.99 -32.45 12.10
C ARG A 597 -15.17 -33.24 11.53
N ILE A 598 -15.58 -32.86 10.33
CA ILE A 598 -16.58 -33.61 9.55
C ILE A 598 -15.92 -34.90 9.03
N LEU A 599 -16.58 -36.04 9.22
CA LEU A 599 -16.10 -37.37 8.83
C LEU A 599 -16.74 -37.78 7.51
N ARG A 600 -15.94 -38.39 6.62
CA ARG A 600 -16.35 -38.76 5.26
C ARG A 600 -16.82 -40.22 5.20
N ASP A 601 -18.14 -40.41 5.24
CA ASP A 601 -18.78 -41.74 5.26
C ASP A 601 -19.07 -42.31 3.85
N ASP A 602 -19.18 -41.46 2.82
CA ASP A 602 -19.45 -41.87 1.43
C ASP A 602 -18.74 -40.97 0.39
N ASP A 603 -18.55 -41.51 -0.81
CA ASP A 603 -17.89 -40.86 -1.94
C ASP A 603 -18.76 -39.75 -2.57
N ALA A 604 -20.07 -39.72 -2.28
CA ALA A 604 -20.97 -38.60 -2.58
C ALA A 604 -20.68 -37.34 -1.73
N LEU A 605 -19.99 -37.46 -0.58
CA LEU A 605 -19.60 -36.31 0.22
C LEU A 605 -18.25 -35.75 -0.25
N SER A 606 -18.17 -34.43 -0.40
CA SER A 606 -16.94 -33.68 -0.62
C SER A 606 -16.83 -32.57 0.43
N ILE A 607 -15.77 -32.63 1.24
CA ILE A 607 -15.52 -31.61 2.27
C ILE A 607 -14.64 -30.52 1.63
N GLY A 608 -15.05 -29.26 1.78
CA GLY A 608 -14.37 -28.08 1.26
C GLY A 608 -13.36 -27.51 2.25
N THR A 609 -13.16 -26.19 2.21
CA THR A 609 -12.42 -25.48 3.24
C THR A 609 -13.14 -25.56 4.58
N SER A 610 -12.36 -25.74 5.64
CA SER A 610 -12.80 -25.55 7.01
C SER A 610 -11.87 -24.52 7.65
N ASP A 611 -12.44 -23.47 8.23
CA ASP A 611 -11.69 -22.36 8.81
C ASP A 611 -12.12 -22.18 10.29
N VAL A 612 -11.16 -21.87 11.17
CA VAL A 612 -11.32 -21.75 12.63
C VAL A 612 -10.81 -20.40 13.13
N ALA A 613 -11.57 -19.76 14.03
CA ALA A 613 -11.28 -18.46 14.60
C ALA A 613 -11.25 -18.55 16.14
N PHE A 614 -10.07 -18.41 16.74
CA PHE A 614 -9.91 -18.35 18.18
C PHE A 614 -10.11 -16.92 18.67
N HIS A 615 -11.05 -16.76 19.60
CA HIS A 615 -11.35 -15.52 20.29
C HIS A 615 -10.93 -15.68 21.76
N SER A 616 -10.17 -14.72 22.28
CA SER A 616 -9.76 -14.72 23.69
C SER A 616 -10.64 -13.77 24.49
N SER A 617 -11.10 -14.17 25.68
CA SER A 617 -11.92 -13.32 26.55
C SER A 617 -11.45 -13.39 28.00
N GLY A 618 -10.83 -12.30 28.48
CA GLY A 618 -10.22 -12.19 29.81
C GLY A 618 -8.98 -11.29 29.76
N HIS A 619 -8.12 -11.36 30.77
CA HIS A 619 -6.77 -10.77 30.74
C HIS A 619 -5.77 -11.58 29.92
N SER A 620 -6.15 -12.80 29.53
CA SER A 620 -5.27 -13.80 28.93
C SER A 620 -5.64 -14.01 27.45
N ALA A 621 -4.65 -13.86 26.56
CA ALA A 621 -4.82 -14.13 25.13
C ALA A 621 -4.24 -15.50 24.76
N PHE A 622 -5.02 -16.32 24.06
CA PHE A 622 -4.55 -17.59 23.52
C PHE A 622 -3.72 -17.36 22.25
N VAL A 623 -2.41 -17.60 22.37
CA VAL A 623 -1.46 -17.51 21.25
C VAL A 623 -1.18 -18.91 20.73
N VAL A 624 -1.64 -19.20 19.50
CA VAL A 624 -1.38 -20.46 18.80
C VAL A 624 0.08 -20.56 18.36
N ASP A 625 0.74 -21.63 18.78
CA ASP A 625 2.05 -22.06 18.31
C ASP A 625 1.86 -22.89 17.03
N LEU A 626 2.06 -22.24 15.88
CA LEU A 626 1.91 -22.88 14.56
C LEU A 626 2.99 -23.93 14.26
N ASP A 627 4.17 -23.85 14.88
CA ASP A 627 5.26 -24.81 14.65
C ASP A 627 5.03 -26.12 15.44
N ARG A 628 4.28 -26.05 16.55
CA ARG A 628 3.84 -27.21 17.34
C ARG A 628 2.45 -27.73 16.99
N SER A 629 1.60 -26.91 16.34
CA SER A 629 0.27 -27.32 15.88
C SER A 629 0.33 -28.20 14.62
N GLN A 630 -0.67 -29.05 14.42
CA GLN A 630 -0.76 -29.95 13.26
C GLN A 630 -2.07 -29.74 12.50
N GLY A 631 -2.02 -29.71 11.16
CA GLY A 631 -3.21 -29.53 10.32
C GLY A 631 -3.78 -28.11 10.33
N LEU A 632 -2.96 -27.08 10.61
CA LEU A 632 -3.36 -25.66 10.58
C LEU A 632 -2.46 -24.84 9.65
N GLU A 633 -3.06 -23.88 8.96
CA GLU A 633 -2.40 -22.80 8.22
C GLU A 633 -2.97 -21.45 8.66
N ARG A 634 -2.19 -20.37 8.64
CA ARG A 634 -2.72 -19.03 8.95
C ARG A 634 -3.64 -18.55 7.82
N ALA A 635 -4.90 -18.23 8.16
CA ALA A 635 -5.82 -17.65 7.20
C ALA A 635 -5.46 -16.17 6.91
N PRO A 636 -5.79 -15.62 5.74
CA PRO A 636 -5.79 -14.17 5.54
C PRO A 636 -6.82 -13.50 6.46
N ALA A 637 -6.57 -12.26 6.85
CA ALA A 637 -7.55 -11.45 7.58
C ALA A 637 -8.68 -11.00 6.64
N GLU A 638 -9.91 -10.98 7.14
CA GLU A 638 -11.07 -10.41 6.46
C GLU A 638 -11.22 -8.92 6.86
N PRO A 639 -11.78 -8.05 6.01
CA PRO A 639 -12.00 -6.64 6.37
C PRO A 639 -12.96 -6.44 7.55
N SER A 640 -13.77 -7.45 7.90
CA SER A 640 -14.59 -7.46 9.12
C SER A 640 -13.79 -7.55 10.42
N ASP A 641 -12.54 -8.03 10.35
CA ASP A 641 -11.73 -8.27 11.54
C ASP A 641 -11.24 -6.94 12.18
N GLU A 642 -11.27 -5.82 11.45
CA GLU A 642 -10.90 -4.48 11.97
C GLU A 642 -11.97 -3.84 12.88
N GLU A 643 -13.25 -4.24 12.79
CA GLU A 643 -14.31 -3.73 13.68
C GLU A 643 -14.39 -4.48 15.02
N SER A 644 -13.72 -5.63 15.13
CA SER A 644 -13.82 -6.51 16.30
C SER A 644 -12.79 -6.16 17.38
N LYS A 645 -13.26 -5.66 18.54
CA LYS A 645 -12.42 -5.37 19.73
C LYS A 645 -11.77 -6.60 20.37
N ILE A 646 -12.05 -7.81 19.87
CA ILE A 646 -11.52 -9.07 20.39
C ILE A 646 -10.31 -9.47 19.54
N LEU A 647 -9.23 -9.94 20.18
CA LEU A 647 -8.09 -10.51 19.48
C LEU A 647 -8.44 -11.86 18.85
N THR A 648 -8.95 -11.79 17.62
CA THR A 648 -9.32 -12.95 16.81
C THR A 648 -8.12 -13.46 16.02
N SER A 649 -7.78 -14.73 16.18
CA SER A 649 -6.74 -15.40 15.37
C SER A 649 -7.37 -16.47 14.48
N ARG A 650 -7.26 -16.27 13.15
CA ARG A 650 -7.94 -17.08 12.12
C ARG A 650 -6.98 -18.03 11.43
N PHE A 651 -7.40 -19.28 11.29
CA PHE A 651 -6.61 -20.37 10.71
C PHE A 651 -7.48 -21.23 9.78
N ARG A 652 -6.86 -21.79 8.75
CA ARG A 652 -7.46 -22.82 7.90
C ARG A 652 -7.05 -24.19 8.39
N VAL A 653 -8.01 -25.12 8.45
CA VAL A 653 -7.77 -26.52 8.75
C VAL A 653 -7.30 -27.22 7.47
N LEU A 654 -6.08 -27.77 7.50
CA LEU A 654 -5.46 -28.48 6.38
C LEU A 654 -5.60 -30.00 6.54
N ALA A 655 -6.33 -30.60 5.60
CA ALA A 655 -6.67 -32.02 5.47
C ALA A 655 -7.66 -32.57 6.52
N THR A 656 -8.38 -33.61 6.12
CA THR A 656 -9.67 -34.00 6.74
C THR A 656 -9.67 -35.39 7.38
N ASP A 657 -8.65 -36.20 7.12
CA ASP A 657 -8.61 -37.61 7.54
C ASP A 657 -8.20 -37.77 9.03
N SER A 658 -7.38 -36.84 9.54
CA SER A 658 -6.94 -36.75 10.94
C SER A 658 -7.51 -35.50 11.62
N ALA A 659 -7.59 -35.52 12.96
CA ALA A 659 -7.85 -34.29 13.72
C ALA A 659 -6.73 -33.28 13.48
N ALA A 660 -7.09 -32.00 13.31
CA ALA A 660 -6.13 -30.92 13.48
C ALA A 660 -5.90 -30.70 14.98
N GLU A 661 -4.64 -30.53 15.36
CA GLU A 661 -4.20 -30.39 16.74
C GLU A 661 -3.68 -28.97 16.96
N VAL A 662 -4.35 -28.25 17.86
CA VAL A 662 -3.94 -26.91 18.28
C VAL A 662 -3.00 -27.03 19.45
N VAL A 663 -1.85 -26.37 19.37
CA VAL A 663 -0.96 -26.13 20.49
C VAL A 663 -0.81 -24.62 20.65
N GLY A 664 -0.83 -24.12 21.89
CA GLY A 664 -0.62 -22.71 22.17
C GLY A 664 -0.39 -22.43 23.64
N ALA A 665 -0.34 -21.16 24.01
CA ALA A 665 -0.22 -20.73 25.40
C ALA A 665 -1.20 -19.59 25.69
N MET A 666 -1.70 -19.51 26.92
CA MET A 666 -2.31 -18.28 27.42
C MET A 666 -1.20 -17.29 27.75
N VAL A 667 -1.34 -16.05 27.29
CA VAL A 667 -0.37 -14.97 27.51
C VAL A 667 -1.10 -13.79 28.15
N ASP A 668 -0.69 -13.42 29.36
CA ASP A 668 -1.24 -12.27 30.08
C ASP A 668 -1.03 -10.98 29.28
N GLN A 669 -2.09 -10.19 29.17
CA GLN A 669 -2.10 -8.93 28.44
C GLN A 669 -2.08 -7.74 29.42
N PRO A 670 -1.31 -6.67 29.13
CA PRO A 670 -1.42 -5.45 29.89
C PRO A 670 -2.80 -4.82 29.66
N PRO A 671 -3.49 -4.31 30.71
CA PRO A 671 -4.76 -3.61 30.53
C PRO A 671 -4.54 -2.33 29.72
N GLN A 672 -5.14 -2.28 28.53
CA GLN A 672 -5.11 -1.15 27.60
C GLN A 672 -6.44 -0.38 27.64
N ILE A 673 -6.36 0.95 27.72
CA ILE A 673 -7.54 1.82 27.60
C ILE A 673 -7.33 2.93 26.58
N THR A 674 -8.41 3.27 25.86
CA THR A 674 -8.53 4.56 25.20
C THR A 674 -9.27 5.53 26.13
N LEU A 675 -8.82 6.77 26.22
CA LEU A 675 -9.34 7.77 27.17
C LEU A 675 -9.51 9.14 26.50
N GLN A 676 -10.73 9.66 26.49
CA GLN A 676 -10.97 11.09 26.25
C GLN A 676 -11.22 11.79 27.59
N ALA A 677 -10.48 12.85 27.89
CA ALA A 677 -10.60 13.58 29.15
C ALA A 677 -10.86 15.08 28.92
N ASN A 678 -11.80 15.65 29.67
CA ASN A 678 -12.07 17.09 29.72
C ASN A 678 -12.12 17.53 31.18
N ALA A 679 -11.75 18.78 31.47
CA ALA A 679 -11.85 19.35 32.81
C ALA A 679 -12.46 20.75 32.78
N LYS A 680 -13.22 21.08 33.84
CA LYS A 680 -13.77 22.42 34.08
C LYS A 680 -13.45 22.85 35.51
N VAL A 681 -12.81 24.00 35.62
CA VAL A 681 -12.42 24.64 36.88
C VAL A 681 -13.24 25.90 37.05
N THR A 682 -14.07 25.96 38.10
CA THR A 682 -14.89 27.13 38.43
C THR A 682 -14.46 27.74 39.76
N LEU A 683 -14.35 29.07 39.81
CA LEU A 683 -14.26 29.82 41.06
C LEU A 683 -15.64 30.38 41.42
N SER A 684 -16.00 30.29 42.70
CA SER A 684 -17.24 30.85 43.24
C SER A 684 -16.97 31.46 44.61
N GLY A 685 -16.50 32.71 44.64
CA GLY A 685 -16.05 33.35 45.87
C GLY A 685 -14.68 32.82 46.31
N ASP A 686 -14.64 32.14 47.46
CA ASP A 686 -13.44 31.47 47.97
C ASP A 686 -13.36 29.97 47.62
N LEU A 687 -14.44 29.38 47.07
CA LEU A 687 -14.48 27.97 46.70
C LEU A 687 -14.06 27.74 45.24
N LEU A 688 -12.96 27.02 45.05
CA LEU A 688 -12.53 26.47 43.77
C LEU A 688 -13.12 25.07 43.60
N THR A 689 -13.93 24.86 42.57
CA THR A 689 -14.46 23.53 42.22
C THR A 689 -13.84 23.06 40.91
N THR A 690 -13.26 21.86 40.92
CA THR A 690 -12.72 21.21 39.71
C THR A 690 -13.56 19.99 39.41
N ILE A 691 -14.02 19.87 38.16
CA ILE A 691 -14.68 18.68 37.63
C ILE A 691 -13.81 18.15 36.50
N VAL A 692 -13.57 16.85 36.45
CA VAL A 692 -12.87 16.17 35.36
C VAL A 692 -13.73 15.01 34.89
N ASP A 693 -14.09 15.00 33.62
CA ASP A 693 -14.87 13.95 33.00
C ASP A 693 -13.97 13.13 32.08
N TRP A 694 -13.90 11.82 32.33
CA TRP A 694 -13.22 10.83 31.51
C TRP A 694 -14.26 9.95 30.81
N ALA A 695 -14.17 9.82 29.49
CA ALA A 695 -14.78 8.72 28.76
C ALA A 695 -13.69 7.66 28.51
N VAL A 696 -13.82 6.50 29.17
CA VAL A 696 -12.88 5.38 29.08
C VAL A 696 -13.48 4.32 28.16
N ASP A 697 -12.74 3.91 27.13
CA ASP A 697 -13.06 2.78 26.28
C ASP A 697 -11.98 1.68 26.47
N PRO A 698 -12.23 0.68 27.33
CA PRO A 698 -11.27 -0.38 27.62
C PRO A 698 -11.17 -1.38 26.47
N GLN A 699 -9.95 -1.81 26.14
CA GLN A 699 -9.70 -2.84 25.12
C GLN A 699 -9.61 -4.25 25.74
N VAL A 700 -9.30 -4.32 27.04
CA VAL A 700 -9.31 -5.52 27.88
C VAL A 700 -10.20 -5.23 29.08
N ASN A 701 -10.96 -6.23 29.54
CA ASN A 701 -11.86 -6.11 30.70
C ASN A 701 -11.09 -5.64 31.95
N LEU A 702 -11.61 -4.63 32.67
CA LEU A 702 -10.96 -4.03 33.84
C LEU A 702 -11.30 -4.71 35.19
N ASP A 703 -12.18 -5.72 35.21
CA ASP A 703 -12.57 -6.48 36.41
C ASP A 703 -12.90 -5.61 37.64
N GLY A 704 -13.63 -4.52 37.42
CA GLY A 704 -14.08 -3.60 38.45
C GLY A 704 -13.01 -2.64 39.00
N ASN A 705 -11.81 -2.62 38.41
CA ASN A 705 -10.62 -2.00 38.99
C ASN A 705 -9.81 -1.15 37.99
N LEU A 706 -9.53 0.11 38.33
CA LEU A 706 -8.65 0.99 37.54
C LEU A 706 -7.57 1.63 38.42
N ALA A 707 -6.29 1.43 38.08
CA ALA A 707 -5.18 2.09 38.75
C ALA A 707 -5.08 3.56 38.32
N ILE A 708 -4.92 4.47 39.29
CA ILE A 708 -4.82 5.92 39.08
C ILE A 708 -3.70 6.56 39.91
N ARG A 709 -3.32 7.79 39.54
CA ARG A 709 -2.51 8.70 40.36
C ARG A 709 -3.29 9.98 40.65
N VAL A 710 -3.25 10.39 41.92
CA VAL A 710 -3.86 11.60 42.49
C VAL A 710 -2.88 12.17 43.51
N PRO A 711 -2.13 13.25 43.19
CA PRO A 711 -1.15 13.83 44.11
C PRO A 711 -1.78 14.41 45.38
N LEU A 712 -1.24 14.04 46.55
CA LEU A 712 -1.72 14.53 47.85
C LEU A 712 -1.27 15.97 48.10
N LEU A 713 -2.20 16.81 48.56
CA LEU A 713 -1.89 18.12 49.12
C LEU A 713 -1.33 17.96 50.54
N THR A 714 -0.03 18.23 50.73
CA THR A 714 0.56 18.33 52.08
C THR A 714 0.16 19.66 52.72
N PRO A 715 -0.58 19.69 53.85
CA PRO A 715 -0.98 20.95 54.48
C PRO A 715 0.25 21.70 55.01
N SER A 716 0.40 22.97 54.63
CA SER A 716 1.52 23.80 55.05
C SER A 716 1.44 24.13 56.54
N SER A 717 2.52 23.82 57.28
CA SER A 717 2.57 24.04 58.73
C SER A 717 2.43 25.54 59.06
N PRO A 718 1.47 25.95 59.91
CA PRO A 718 1.24 27.36 60.21
C PRO A 718 2.38 27.96 61.04
N ALA A 719 2.75 29.20 60.73
CA ALA A 719 3.81 29.91 61.43
C ALA A 719 3.45 30.18 62.90
N LYS A 720 4.45 29.98 63.78
CA LYS A 720 4.32 29.94 65.25
C LYS A 720 3.91 31.30 65.86
N PRO A 721 2.70 31.44 66.44
CA PRO A 721 2.32 32.61 67.24
C PRO A 721 2.93 32.53 68.64
N VAL A 722 3.14 33.68 69.28
CA VAL A 722 3.57 33.77 70.69
C VAL A 722 2.37 34.18 71.55
N GLY A 723 2.11 33.44 72.63
CA GLY A 723 1.21 33.86 73.71
C GLY A 723 0.03 32.92 73.97
N SER A 724 0.10 32.22 75.10
CA SER A 724 -1.05 31.66 75.84
C SER A 724 -1.66 32.78 76.73
N PRO A 725 -2.89 32.68 77.31
CA PRO A 725 -3.58 31.41 77.64
C PRO A 725 -5.12 31.33 77.57
N SER A 726 -5.58 30.09 77.82
CA SER A 726 -6.78 29.69 78.62
C SER A 726 -8.14 29.40 77.97
N SER A 727 -8.70 28.28 78.45
CA SER A 727 -10.12 27.95 78.69
C SER A 727 -11.13 27.75 77.53
N ALA A 728 -11.32 26.47 77.20
CA ALA A 728 -12.49 25.66 77.61
C ALA A 728 -13.67 25.39 76.64
N THR A 729 -13.94 24.08 76.50
CA THR A 729 -15.26 23.39 76.40
C THR A 729 -16.23 23.63 75.22
N ALA A 730 -16.42 22.53 74.48
CA ALA A 730 -17.72 21.87 74.20
C ALA A 730 -18.62 22.31 73.02
N SER A 731 -18.72 21.37 72.06
CA SER A 731 -19.98 20.77 71.57
C SER A 731 -20.98 21.56 70.70
N THR A 732 -20.93 21.26 69.39
CA THR A 732 -22.05 20.82 68.52
C THR A 732 -23.42 21.52 68.59
N LEU A 733 -23.85 22.15 67.48
CA LEU A 733 -25.24 22.19 66.95
C LEU A 733 -25.27 22.82 65.53
N SER A 734 -26.46 22.88 64.89
CA SER A 734 -26.75 23.24 63.47
C SER A 734 -26.57 22.07 62.48
N THR A 735 -27.58 21.28 62.07
CA THR A 735 -29.07 21.38 62.10
C THR A 735 -29.72 22.12 60.91
N ILE A 736 -30.45 21.37 60.07
CA ILE A 736 -31.51 21.73 59.10
C ILE A 736 -31.16 22.56 57.84
N ALA A 737 -31.39 21.94 56.68
CA ALA A 737 -32.13 22.49 55.54
C ALA A 737 -32.83 21.31 54.79
N THR A 738 -34.00 21.52 54.16
CA THR A 738 -34.94 20.39 53.89
C THR A 738 -35.67 20.48 52.54
N SER A 739 -35.84 19.33 51.87
CA SER A 739 -36.93 19.02 50.90
C SER A 739 -36.89 19.73 49.51
N PRO A 740 -37.74 19.32 48.52
CA PRO A 740 -38.74 18.24 48.53
C PRO A 740 -38.75 17.25 47.34
N ALA A 741 -38.96 15.97 47.63
CA ALA A 741 -39.70 14.96 46.84
C ALA A 741 -39.87 13.70 47.72
N GLY A 742 -40.86 12.82 47.57
CA GLY A 742 -42.06 12.79 46.72
C GLY A 742 -42.89 11.55 47.09
N LEU A 743 -44.21 11.69 47.26
CA LEU A 743 -45.11 10.71 47.89
C LEU A 743 -45.03 9.26 47.37
N ALA A 744 -44.84 8.30 48.30
CA ALA A 744 -45.50 6.98 48.28
C ALA A 744 -45.43 6.33 49.68
N ASN A 745 -46.59 6.05 50.29
CA ASN A 745 -46.66 5.20 51.50
C ASN A 745 -46.67 3.72 51.11
N LEU A 746 -45.97 2.90 51.88
CA LEU A 746 -46.46 1.59 52.30
C LEU A 746 -46.06 1.39 53.77
N GLU A 747 -46.95 0.78 54.55
CA GLU A 747 -47.03 0.90 56.01
C GLU A 747 -47.17 -0.51 56.63
N VAL A 748 -47.24 -0.58 57.97
CA VAL A 748 -47.34 -1.79 58.83
C VAL A 748 -45.96 -2.42 59.13
N ASP A 749 -45.32 -2.07 60.26
CA ASP A 749 -45.46 -2.63 61.64
C ASP A 749 -44.48 -3.82 61.82
N SER A 750 -43.42 -3.77 62.65
CA SER A 750 -43.35 -3.69 64.13
C SER A 750 -44.02 -4.89 64.84
N THR A 751 -43.56 -5.37 65.99
CA THR A 751 -42.54 -4.86 66.94
C THR A 751 -41.72 -6.00 67.58
N ASP A 752 -40.67 -5.64 68.32
CA ASP A 752 -40.00 -6.30 69.46
C ASP A 752 -40.46 -7.72 69.85
N ALA A 753 -39.59 -8.75 69.89
CA ALA A 753 -38.45 -8.92 70.79
C ALA A 753 -38.83 -9.04 72.28
N ASP A 754 -38.56 -10.20 72.88
CA ASP A 754 -38.37 -10.31 74.34
C ASP A 754 -37.39 -11.46 74.69
N PHE A 755 -36.83 -11.45 75.90
CA PHE A 755 -35.57 -12.11 76.23
C PHE A 755 -35.65 -13.00 77.50
N ALA A 756 -34.83 -14.07 77.50
CA ALA A 756 -34.54 -15.00 78.61
C ALA A 756 -35.68 -15.94 79.11
N GLY A 757 -35.36 -17.24 79.10
CA GLY A 757 -36.06 -18.31 79.83
C GLY A 757 -35.04 -19.39 80.21
N VAL A 758 -35.03 -19.85 81.46
CA VAL A 758 -33.83 -20.49 82.07
C VAL A 758 -34.07 -21.94 82.52
N ALA A 759 -33.01 -22.76 82.34
CA ALA A 759 -32.65 -24.02 83.04
C ALA A 759 -33.16 -25.40 82.58
N GLN A 760 -32.16 -26.27 82.33
CA GLN A 760 -31.96 -27.65 82.82
C GLN A 760 -32.67 -28.88 82.20
N ALA A 761 -31.88 -29.62 81.41
CA ALA A 761 -31.52 -31.05 81.56
C ALA A 761 -32.63 -32.14 81.49
N SER A 762 -32.52 -33.21 80.67
CA SER A 762 -31.49 -34.27 80.80
C SER A 762 -31.60 -35.34 79.69
N ALA A 763 -30.46 -35.77 79.10
CA ALA A 763 -30.21 -37.07 78.40
C ALA A 763 -31.10 -37.45 77.17
N THR A 764 -30.73 -38.30 76.20
CA THR A 764 -29.52 -39.16 75.97
C THR A 764 -29.35 -39.40 74.46
N GLU A 765 -28.16 -39.82 74.00
CA GLU A 765 -27.84 -40.37 72.66
C GLU A 765 -27.94 -39.39 71.45
N ASP A 766 -27.00 -39.31 70.51
CA ASP A 766 -25.68 -39.96 70.38
C ASP A 766 -24.61 -39.01 69.77
N SER A 767 -23.36 -39.49 69.83
CA SER A 767 -22.03 -38.89 69.73
C SER A 767 -21.60 -38.38 68.34
N ALA A 768 -20.49 -37.65 68.16
CA ALA A 768 -19.75 -36.65 68.96
C ALA A 768 -18.55 -36.15 68.13
N THR A 769 -18.25 -34.86 68.12
CA THR A 769 -16.99 -34.31 67.54
C THR A 769 -16.52 -33.09 68.31
N GLU A 770 -15.53 -33.24 69.18
CA GLU A 770 -14.80 -32.13 69.82
C GLU A 770 -13.36 -32.58 70.15
N ASP A 771 -12.42 -31.66 69.96
CA ASP A 771 -11.02 -31.57 70.42
C ASP A 771 -10.19 -32.81 70.85
N VAL A 772 -9.00 -32.92 70.24
CA VAL A 772 -7.74 -32.81 71.01
C VAL A 772 -6.73 -31.94 70.24
N ALA A 773 -6.12 -30.99 70.95
CA ALA A 773 -5.17 -30.01 70.41
C ALA A 773 -3.77 -30.55 70.06
N ALA A 774 -3.02 -29.76 69.29
CA ALA A 774 -1.55 -29.84 69.20
C ALA A 774 -0.93 -28.43 69.29
N ASN A 775 -0.45 -28.06 70.48
CA ASN A 775 0.48 -26.94 70.65
C ASN A 775 1.90 -27.36 70.23
N ALA A 776 2.64 -26.49 69.54
CA ALA A 776 3.96 -25.99 69.99
C ALA A 776 4.70 -25.18 68.90
N ASP A 777 4.90 -23.89 69.18
CA ASP A 777 6.07 -23.04 68.88
C ASP A 777 7.00 -23.38 67.70
N ALA A 778 6.96 -22.52 66.69
CA ALA A 778 8.13 -21.75 66.27
C ALA A 778 7.68 -20.39 65.70
N SER A 779 8.24 -19.28 66.18
CA SER A 779 7.76 -17.91 65.90
C SER A 779 8.65 -17.16 64.89
N ALA A 780 8.02 -16.26 64.12
CA ALA A 780 8.68 -15.20 63.36
C ALA A 780 7.69 -14.03 63.11
N ASP A 781 7.65 -13.12 64.07
CA ASP A 781 7.26 -11.69 64.00
C ASP A 781 6.20 -11.26 62.97
N GLN A 782 4.98 -11.02 63.47
CA GLN A 782 3.88 -10.38 62.74
C GLN A 782 3.66 -8.96 63.28
N GLU A 783 4.25 -7.94 62.65
CA GLU A 783 3.96 -6.53 62.98
C GLU A 783 2.54 -6.16 62.56
N ALA A 784 1.60 -6.20 63.52
CA ALA A 784 0.26 -5.65 63.36
C ALA A 784 0.31 -4.11 63.44
N SER A 785 0.53 -3.45 62.31
CA SER A 785 0.30 -2.01 62.18
C SER A 785 -1.21 -1.71 62.14
N ASP A 786 -1.67 -0.79 62.99
CA ASP A 786 -3.06 -0.31 63.03
C ASP A 786 -3.60 0.09 61.64
N PRO A 787 -4.93 0.00 61.40
CA PRO A 787 -5.54 0.57 60.21
C PRO A 787 -5.30 2.08 60.19
N LEU A 788 -4.41 2.51 59.29
CA LEU A 788 -4.11 3.92 59.06
C LEU A 788 -5.41 4.69 58.78
N PRO A 789 -5.59 5.91 59.34
CA PRO A 789 -6.78 6.70 59.10
C PRO A 789 -6.92 7.00 57.59
N PRO A 790 -8.15 7.04 57.06
CA PRO A 790 -8.37 7.19 55.62
C PRO A 790 -7.70 8.48 55.12
N VAL A 791 -6.75 8.31 54.20
CA VAL A 791 -6.02 9.40 53.54
C VAL A 791 -7.02 10.22 52.74
N SER A 792 -7.43 11.36 53.31
CA SER A 792 -8.53 12.17 52.78
C SER A 792 -8.14 12.89 51.49
N THR A 793 -8.32 12.24 50.35
CA THR A 793 -8.31 12.90 49.05
C THR A 793 -9.44 13.92 48.99
N ASN A 794 -9.16 15.14 48.52
CA ASN A 794 -10.16 16.16 48.23
C ASN A 794 -10.95 15.87 46.93
N TRP A 795 -11.15 14.59 46.60
CA TRP A 795 -11.77 14.09 45.37
C TRP A 795 -12.90 13.12 45.69
N VAL A 796 -14.05 13.33 45.05
CA VAL A 796 -15.17 12.39 44.96
C VAL A 796 -15.25 11.89 43.52
N VAL A 797 -15.53 10.60 43.33
CA VAL A 797 -15.55 9.96 42.02
C VAL A 797 -16.84 9.16 41.81
N THR A 798 -17.37 9.22 40.59
CA THR A 798 -18.50 8.41 40.14
C THR A 798 -18.19 7.76 38.79
N VAL A 799 -18.63 6.52 38.60
CA VAL A 799 -18.61 5.80 37.31
C VAL A 799 -20.06 5.67 36.84
N ASP A 800 -20.38 6.21 35.67
CA ASP A 800 -21.74 6.31 35.11
C ASP A 800 -22.78 6.87 36.09
N ASN A 801 -22.34 7.83 36.92
CA ASN A 801 -23.06 8.48 38.01
C ASN A 801 -23.32 7.61 39.27
N ALA A 802 -22.87 6.35 39.31
CA ALA A 802 -22.80 5.56 40.54
C ALA A 802 -21.53 5.91 41.34
N THR A 803 -21.61 5.96 42.68
CA THR A 803 -20.47 6.28 43.55
C THR A 803 -19.43 5.16 43.54
N ALA A 804 -18.18 5.49 43.20
CA ALA A 804 -17.06 4.56 43.20
C ALA A 804 -16.13 4.79 44.41
N GLN A 805 -15.36 3.78 44.79
CA GLN A 805 -14.45 3.85 45.94
C GLN A 805 -12.99 4.07 45.51
N LEU A 806 -12.22 4.76 46.35
CA LEU A 806 -10.78 5.00 46.17
C LEU A 806 -10.00 4.33 47.29
N GLU A 807 -9.35 3.21 46.98
CA GLU A 807 -8.42 2.53 47.87
C GLU A 807 -7.01 3.09 47.65
N SER A 808 -6.25 3.40 48.70
CA SER A 808 -4.88 3.93 48.55
C SER A 808 -3.86 2.81 48.37
N LEU A 809 -3.02 2.92 47.33
CA LEU A 809 -1.89 2.03 47.05
C LEU A 809 -0.55 2.63 47.53
N GLY A 810 -0.62 3.63 48.39
CA GLY A 810 0.53 4.34 48.96
C GLY A 810 1.13 5.40 48.04
N GLY A 811 1.53 6.52 48.63
CA GLY A 811 2.03 7.69 47.90
C GLY A 811 0.88 8.41 47.18
N ASP A 812 1.11 8.79 45.93
CA ASP A 812 0.12 9.42 45.04
C ASP A 812 -0.75 8.39 44.28
N ARG A 813 -0.65 7.10 44.57
CA ARG A 813 -1.34 6.03 43.82
C ARG A 813 -2.58 5.52 44.54
N PHE A 814 -3.64 5.29 43.77
CA PHE A 814 -4.91 4.75 44.25
C PHE A 814 -5.44 3.70 43.27
N ARG A 815 -6.35 2.85 43.74
CA ARG A 815 -7.18 1.95 42.96
C ARG A 815 -8.60 2.48 43.02
N LEU A 816 -9.17 2.78 41.86
CA LEU A 816 -10.59 3.04 41.68
C LEU A 816 -11.33 1.71 41.60
N VAL A 817 -12.34 1.51 42.46
CA VAL A 817 -13.12 0.28 42.55
C VAL A 817 -14.60 0.59 42.28
N SER A 818 -15.19 -0.09 41.29
CA SER A 818 -16.62 -0.03 40.96
C SER A 818 -17.07 -1.23 40.13
N ASP A 819 -18.27 -1.73 40.40
CA ASP A 819 -18.99 -2.77 39.64
C ASP A 819 -19.17 -2.47 38.15
N ARG A 820 -18.97 -1.22 37.72
CA ARG A 820 -19.17 -0.76 36.33
C ARG A 820 -17.92 -0.84 35.45
N LEU A 821 -16.72 -0.98 36.03
CA LEU A 821 -15.46 -0.99 35.27
C LEU A 821 -15.24 -2.36 34.60
N GLY A 822 -15.98 -2.64 33.53
CA GLY A 822 -15.91 -3.88 32.76
C GLY A 822 -15.11 -3.75 31.45
N ILE A 823 -15.68 -4.30 30.37
CA ILE A 823 -15.20 -4.15 28.97
C ILE A 823 -16.05 -3.15 28.15
N GLU A 824 -17.12 -2.61 28.73
CA GLU A 824 -17.96 -1.60 28.08
C GLU A 824 -17.37 -0.19 28.27
N PRO A 825 -17.63 0.76 27.35
CA PRO A 825 -17.20 2.15 27.54
C PRO A 825 -17.97 2.84 28.68
N VAL A 826 -17.25 3.52 29.57
CA VAL A 826 -17.78 4.11 30.82
C VAL A 826 -17.37 5.57 31.01
N VAL A 827 -18.21 6.35 31.67
CA VAL A 827 -17.93 7.76 32.02
C VAL A 827 -17.53 7.88 33.50
N ILE A 828 -16.26 8.19 33.75
CA ILE A 828 -15.72 8.40 35.10
C ILE A 828 -15.65 9.91 35.36
N ARG A 829 -16.47 10.40 36.28
CA ARG A 829 -16.51 11.81 36.70
C ARG A 829 -15.83 11.99 38.04
N TRP A 830 -14.83 12.86 38.06
CA TRP A 830 -14.09 13.28 39.23
C TRP A 830 -14.53 14.68 39.65
N ARG A 831 -14.72 14.92 40.95
CA ARG A 831 -15.04 16.25 41.49
C ARG A 831 -14.17 16.56 42.71
N SER A 832 -13.52 17.71 42.67
CA SER A 832 -12.76 18.28 43.79
C SER A 832 -13.31 19.64 44.20
N GLN A 833 -13.17 19.98 45.48
CA GLN A 833 -13.48 21.30 46.02
C GLN A 833 -12.37 21.72 46.99
N GLU A 834 -11.88 22.95 46.84
CA GLU A 834 -10.77 23.53 47.61
C GLU A 834 -11.11 24.97 48.02
N LEU A 835 -10.76 25.37 49.25
CA LEU A 835 -10.97 26.72 49.75
C LEU A 835 -9.70 27.56 49.59
N ILE A 836 -9.77 28.63 48.80
CA ILE A 836 -8.67 29.57 48.57
C ILE A 836 -8.71 30.67 49.63
N ALA A 837 -7.62 30.80 50.40
CA ALA A 837 -7.49 31.88 51.37
C ALA A 837 -7.47 33.26 50.67
N GLN A 838 -8.31 34.19 51.12
CA GLN A 838 -8.48 35.52 50.50
C GLN A 838 -7.19 36.36 50.42
N ALA A 839 -6.16 36.03 51.20
CA ALA A 839 -4.84 36.65 51.15
C ALA A 839 -4.07 36.39 49.83
N SER A 840 -4.37 35.29 49.12
CA SER A 840 -3.72 34.92 47.85
C SER A 840 -4.41 35.45 46.58
N LEU A 841 -5.42 36.32 46.73
CA LEU A 841 -6.17 36.91 45.60
C LEU A 841 -5.37 37.98 44.81
N THR A 842 -4.08 38.15 45.08
CA THR A 842 -3.18 39.11 44.42
C THR A 842 -2.06 38.42 43.63
N ASN A 843 -2.40 37.89 42.46
CA ASN A 843 -1.46 37.35 41.45
C ASN A 843 -0.66 36.10 41.82
N ASP A 844 -0.95 35.43 42.94
CA ASP A 844 -0.32 34.15 43.27
C ASP A 844 -0.65 33.07 42.22
N VAL A 845 0.26 32.10 42.09
CA VAL A 845 0.12 30.96 41.18
C VAL A 845 -0.30 29.73 41.98
N HIS A 846 -1.54 29.29 41.76
CA HIS A 846 -2.11 28.08 42.34
C HIS A 846 -1.81 26.86 41.45
N ASN A 847 -1.56 25.71 42.07
CA ASN A 847 -1.28 24.46 41.35
C ASN A 847 -2.48 23.52 41.48
N LEU A 848 -3.30 23.46 40.42
CA LEU A 848 -4.32 22.43 40.29
C LEU A 848 -3.64 21.12 39.90
N TRP A 849 -3.88 20.06 40.66
CA TRP A 849 -3.54 18.70 40.28
C TRP A 849 -4.74 18.06 39.60
N LEU A 850 -4.52 17.22 38.59
CA LEU A 850 -5.57 16.43 37.95
C LEU A 850 -5.33 14.94 38.25
N PRO A 851 -6.38 14.11 38.31
CA PRO A 851 -6.20 12.66 38.28
C PRO A 851 -5.57 12.25 36.95
N VAL A 852 -4.77 11.19 36.97
CA VAL A 852 -4.13 10.58 35.78
C VAL A 852 -4.25 9.05 35.89
N PRO A 853 -4.59 8.30 34.82
CA PRO A 853 -4.55 6.83 34.86
C PRO A 853 -3.11 6.33 35.08
N ALA A 854 -2.97 5.24 35.84
CA ALA A 854 -1.68 4.66 36.23
C ALA A 854 -1.43 3.28 35.56
N LEU A 855 -1.85 3.15 34.30
CA LEU A 855 -1.64 1.97 33.47
C LEU A 855 -0.38 2.15 32.59
N PRO A 856 0.28 1.05 32.16
CA PRO A 856 1.45 1.13 31.29
C PRO A 856 1.13 1.58 29.87
N ASP A 857 -0.13 1.45 29.43
CA ASP A 857 -0.57 1.74 28.08
C ASP A 857 -1.94 2.46 28.10
N VAL A 858 -1.96 3.71 27.65
CA VAL A 858 -3.11 4.62 27.68
C VAL A 858 -3.10 5.47 26.42
N THR A 859 -4.09 5.29 25.55
CA THR A 859 -4.24 6.12 24.34
C THR A 859 -5.19 7.28 24.61
N VAL A 860 -4.68 8.52 24.58
CA VAL A 860 -5.51 9.73 24.75
C VAL A 860 -6.18 10.10 23.42
N ARG A 861 -7.51 10.21 23.41
CA ARG A 861 -8.31 10.47 22.20
C ARG A 861 -8.70 11.95 22.09
N GLY A 862 -7.96 12.67 21.24
CA GLY A 862 -8.14 14.11 21.01
C GLY A 862 -7.46 14.97 22.08
N ASP A 863 -7.52 16.30 21.92
CA ASP A 863 -6.94 17.22 22.90
C ASP A 863 -7.75 17.25 24.19
N VAL A 864 -7.05 17.17 25.32
CA VAL A 864 -7.58 17.35 26.67
C VAL A 864 -7.85 18.83 26.89
N VAL A 865 -9.14 19.20 26.95
CA VAL A 865 -9.57 20.58 27.15
C VAL A 865 -9.76 20.85 28.65
N VAL A 866 -9.12 21.91 29.16
CA VAL A 866 -9.31 22.43 30.52
C VAL A 866 -9.90 23.84 30.44
N GLU A 867 -11.17 23.98 30.80
CA GLU A 867 -11.88 25.25 30.88
C GLU A 867 -11.67 25.89 32.27
N LEU A 868 -11.37 27.19 32.29
CA LEU A 868 -11.13 28.00 33.49
C LEU A 868 -12.16 29.14 33.56
N GLN A 869 -13.03 29.11 34.55
CA GLN A 869 -14.14 30.07 34.71
C GLN A 869 -14.03 30.81 36.05
N GLY A 870 -13.74 32.11 35.98
CA GLY A 870 -13.72 33.01 37.14
C GLY A 870 -15.12 33.43 37.61
N ASP A 871 -15.16 34.24 38.68
CA ASP A 871 -16.39 34.85 39.21
C ASP A 871 -16.51 36.34 38.80
N SER A 872 -17.52 37.03 39.33
CA SER A 872 -17.82 38.43 39.02
C SER A 872 -16.83 39.47 39.58
N ALA A 873 -15.81 39.03 40.34
CA ALA A 873 -14.76 39.87 40.91
C ALA A 873 -13.33 39.40 40.58
N THR A 874 -13.16 38.15 40.16
CA THR A 874 -11.85 37.49 40.03
C THR A 874 -11.81 36.58 38.79
N ASN A 875 -10.92 36.90 37.85
CA ASN A 875 -10.68 36.04 36.70
C ASN A 875 -9.64 34.97 37.03
N LEU A 876 -9.92 33.73 36.60
CA LEU A 876 -8.94 32.64 36.54
C LEU A 876 -8.25 32.67 35.18
N PHE A 877 -6.91 32.67 35.18
CA PHE A 877 -6.10 32.57 33.98
C PHE A 877 -5.05 31.48 34.09
N ALA A 878 -4.67 30.89 32.97
CA ALA A 878 -3.47 30.08 32.91
C ALA A 878 -2.20 30.92 33.15
N THR A 879 -1.23 30.35 33.86
CA THR A 879 0.09 30.98 34.08
C THR A 879 0.99 30.84 32.85
N ASP A 880 0.87 29.71 32.15
CA ASP A 880 1.81 29.29 31.09
C ASP A 880 1.34 29.65 29.66
N ARG A 881 0.08 30.08 29.50
CA ARG A 881 -0.44 30.74 28.27
C ARG A 881 -1.13 32.03 28.70
N THR A 882 -0.68 33.18 28.20
CA THR A 882 -1.12 34.49 28.72
C THR A 882 -2.63 34.70 28.54
N SER A 883 -3.34 34.80 29.68
CA SER A 883 -4.77 35.12 29.77
C SER A 883 -5.72 34.22 28.98
N SER A 884 -5.36 32.94 28.77
CA SER A 884 -6.33 31.97 28.24
C SER A 884 -7.24 31.42 29.35
N THR A 885 -8.54 31.36 29.05
CA THR A 885 -9.56 30.66 29.85
C THR A 885 -9.81 29.23 29.35
N GLN A 886 -9.20 28.83 28.23
CA GLN A 886 -9.22 27.46 27.71
C GLN A 886 -7.78 26.99 27.51
N LEU A 887 -7.47 25.78 27.96
CA LEU A 887 -6.18 25.13 27.74
C LEU A 887 -6.39 23.80 27.03
N GLU A 888 -5.51 23.52 26.08
CA GLU A 888 -5.57 22.33 25.22
C GLU A 888 -4.23 21.62 25.32
N PHE A 889 -4.26 20.34 25.69
CA PHE A 889 -3.10 19.49 25.89
C PHE A 889 -3.27 18.17 25.14
N GLN A 890 -2.23 17.68 24.47
CA GLN A 890 -2.28 16.39 23.75
C GLN A 890 -2.26 15.17 24.69
N THR A 891 -2.01 15.39 25.99
CA THR A 891 -2.02 14.38 27.05
C THR A 891 -2.58 15.02 28.32
N ILE A 892 -3.13 14.23 29.25
CA ILE A 892 -3.57 14.75 30.56
C ILE A 892 -2.34 15.30 31.31
N PRO A 893 -2.36 16.57 31.77
CA PRO A 893 -1.24 17.14 32.51
C PRO A 893 -1.35 16.83 34.01
N ASP A 894 -0.29 16.30 34.62
CA ASP A 894 -0.18 16.07 36.08
C ASP A 894 -0.63 17.29 36.91
N ARG A 895 -0.31 18.50 36.44
CA ARG A 895 -0.68 19.76 37.08
C ARG A 895 -0.93 20.90 36.07
N VAL A 896 -1.90 21.75 36.40
CA VAL A 896 -2.23 22.99 35.69
C VAL A 896 -1.94 24.18 36.61
N ARG A 897 -1.13 25.13 36.14
CA ARG A 897 -0.78 26.35 36.90
C ARG A 897 -1.73 27.48 36.57
N VAL A 898 -2.62 27.83 37.49
CA VAL A 898 -3.55 28.95 37.33
C VAL A 898 -3.16 30.13 38.21
N ARG A 899 -3.56 31.33 37.81
CA ARG A 899 -3.36 32.57 38.56
C ARG A 899 -4.68 33.30 38.69
N LEU A 900 -4.97 33.75 39.90
CA LEU A 900 -6.15 34.56 40.20
C LEU A 900 -5.81 36.04 40.01
N ALA A 901 -6.67 36.74 39.27
CA ALA A 901 -6.52 38.16 38.98
C ALA A 901 -7.81 38.90 39.29
N LYS A 902 -7.79 39.71 40.36
CA LYS A 902 -8.89 40.60 40.73
C LYS A 902 -9.21 41.56 39.58
N GLN A 903 -10.49 41.64 39.21
CA GLN A 903 -10.98 42.45 38.11
C GLN A 903 -10.95 43.94 38.50
N THR A 904 -9.86 44.63 38.18
CA THR A 904 -9.77 46.09 38.33
C THR A 904 -10.69 46.78 37.34
N THR A 905 -11.78 47.37 37.85
CA THR A 905 -12.74 48.18 37.09
C THR A 905 -12.11 49.48 36.59
N ASN A 906 -11.38 49.42 35.48
CA ASN A 906 -11.18 50.57 34.61
C ASN A 906 -12.25 50.55 33.53
N GLN A 907 -13.18 51.51 33.59
CA GLN A 907 -14.05 51.81 32.46
C GLN A 907 -13.21 52.44 31.35
N ASN A 908 -12.79 51.61 30.38
CA ASN A 908 -12.61 51.93 28.96
C ASN A 908 -11.95 50.72 28.28
N ASP A 909 -12.79 49.75 27.91
CA ASP A 909 -12.37 48.40 27.50
C ASP A 909 -11.99 48.34 26.00
N LEU A 910 -10.89 49.02 25.68
CA LEU A 910 -10.35 49.16 24.33
C LEU A 910 -10.03 47.81 23.70
N SER A 911 -10.74 47.50 22.61
CA SER A 911 -10.59 46.26 21.84
C SER A 911 -10.28 46.55 20.37
N ILE A 912 -9.55 45.66 19.71
CA ILE A 912 -9.22 45.79 18.28
C ILE A 912 -10.03 44.75 17.51
N ARG A 913 -11.16 45.15 16.92
CA ARG A 913 -12.07 44.22 16.22
C ARG A 913 -11.43 43.59 14.98
N LYS A 914 -10.63 44.37 14.27
CA LYS A 914 -9.95 44.00 13.02
C LYS A 914 -8.59 44.68 12.95
N ALA A 915 -7.57 43.98 12.48
CA ALA A 915 -6.28 44.58 12.17
C ALA A 915 -5.66 44.00 10.88
N VAL A 916 -5.02 44.87 10.10
CA VAL A 916 -4.10 44.51 9.03
C VAL A 916 -2.76 45.14 9.36
N LEU A 917 -1.77 44.31 9.70
CA LEU A 917 -0.39 44.72 9.87
C LEU A 917 0.36 44.51 8.55
N ARG A 918 1.06 45.53 8.07
CA ARG A 918 1.84 45.49 6.81
C ARG A 918 3.29 45.79 7.14
N THR A 919 4.16 44.78 7.05
CA THR A 919 5.59 44.86 7.33
C THR A 919 6.36 44.88 6.01
N ALA A 920 6.89 46.03 5.60
CA ALA A 920 7.78 46.16 4.45
C ALA A 920 9.25 46.28 4.88
N VAL A 921 10.09 45.34 4.46
CA VAL A 921 11.53 45.34 4.76
C VAL A 921 12.31 45.93 3.59
N GLY A 922 13.12 46.95 3.86
CA GLY A 922 14.04 47.57 2.90
C GLY A 922 15.49 47.14 3.10
N ALA A 923 16.43 47.88 2.49
CA ALA A 923 17.86 47.59 2.58
C ALA A 923 18.55 48.13 3.85
N SER A 924 17.96 49.14 4.50
CA SER A 924 18.46 49.75 5.75
C SER A 924 17.35 50.30 6.64
N THR A 925 16.11 50.23 6.17
CA THR A 925 14.91 50.74 6.82
C THR A 925 13.83 49.68 6.74
N ARG A 926 13.03 49.56 7.79
CA ARG A 926 11.84 48.71 7.87
C ARG A 926 10.64 49.58 8.15
N HIS A 927 9.62 49.49 7.30
CA HIS A 927 8.36 50.21 7.45
C HIS A 927 7.29 49.23 7.95
N GLU A 928 6.64 49.56 9.06
CA GLU A 928 5.45 48.87 9.54
C GLU A 928 4.25 49.81 9.48
N GLN A 929 3.13 49.34 8.93
CA GLN A 929 1.85 50.03 8.98
C GLN A 929 0.82 49.14 9.67
N LEU A 930 0.17 49.65 10.70
CA LEU A 930 -0.97 49.05 11.36
C LEU A 930 -2.24 49.80 10.94
N LEU A 931 -3.08 49.14 10.13
CA LEU A 931 -4.47 49.54 9.91
C LEU A 931 -5.32 48.78 10.93
N ALA A 932 -6.03 49.48 11.81
CA ALA A 932 -6.82 48.85 12.86
C ALA A 932 -8.20 49.51 13.04
N LEU A 933 -9.21 48.70 13.36
CA LEU A 933 -10.53 49.17 13.77
C LEU A 933 -10.67 48.95 15.29
N THR A 934 -10.52 50.02 16.06
CA THR A 934 -10.52 50.02 17.53
C THR A 934 -11.90 50.40 18.06
N GLN A 935 -12.41 49.70 19.07
CA GLN A 935 -13.67 50.04 19.75
C GLN A 935 -13.42 50.36 21.23
N GLY A 936 -13.90 51.52 21.68
CA GLY A 936 -13.90 52.00 23.06
C GLY A 936 -12.56 52.52 23.56
N GLY A 937 -12.59 53.52 24.45
CA GLY A 937 -11.44 54.02 25.21
C GLY A 937 -10.53 55.03 24.50
N ASP A 938 -9.91 55.89 25.31
CA ASP A 938 -9.36 57.18 24.86
C ASP A 938 -7.86 57.12 24.50
N THR A 939 -7.17 56.01 24.77
CA THR A 939 -5.74 55.84 24.45
C THR A 939 -5.38 54.39 24.13
N LEU A 940 -4.70 54.16 23.00
CA LEU A 940 -4.15 52.87 22.60
C LEU A 940 -2.69 52.74 23.02
N ASP A 941 -2.43 51.90 24.03
CA ASP A 941 -1.10 51.51 24.51
C ASP A 941 -0.55 50.32 23.68
N LEU A 942 0.26 50.61 22.67
CA LEU A 942 1.01 49.61 21.89
C LEU A 942 2.38 49.35 22.51
N ARG A 943 2.86 48.10 22.46
CA ARG A 943 4.18 47.72 22.99
C ARG A 943 5.20 47.53 21.87
N LEU A 944 6.42 48.00 22.13
CA LEU A 944 7.59 47.84 21.28
C LEU A 944 8.61 46.89 21.96
N PRO A 945 9.37 46.07 21.20
CA PRO A 945 10.51 45.35 21.76
C PRO A 945 11.62 46.31 22.23
N ALA A 946 12.36 45.88 23.25
CA ALA A 946 13.47 46.65 23.82
C ALA A 946 14.65 46.76 22.83
N GLY A 947 15.35 47.90 22.86
CA GLY A 947 16.57 48.11 22.07
C GLY A 947 16.38 48.73 20.68
N LEU A 948 15.16 49.07 20.28
CA LEU A 948 14.92 49.88 19.08
C LEU A 948 15.44 51.31 19.29
N GLY A 949 16.36 51.73 18.41
CA GLY A 949 16.95 53.07 18.43
C GLY A 949 16.02 54.16 17.87
N ASP A 950 16.54 54.93 16.91
CA ASP A 950 15.76 55.96 16.23
C ASP A 950 14.62 55.34 15.43
N LEU A 951 13.42 55.82 15.75
CA LEU A 951 12.13 55.39 15.22
C LEU A 951 11.39 56.65 14.77
N GLN A 952 11.04 56.72 13.48
CA GLN A 952 10.08 57.70 13.00
C GLN A 952 8.69 57.09 13.04
N TYR A 953 7.67 57.88 13.36
CA TYR A 953 6.29 57.43 13.42
C TYR A 953 5.33 58.53 12.95
N ASP A 954 4.24 58.12 12.31
CA ASP A 954 3.13 58.93 11.82
C ASP A 954 1.84 58.20 12.19
N ALA A 955 0.79 58.91 12.62
CA ALA A 955 -0.47 58.29 13.02
C ALA A 955 -1.66 59.15 12.66
N GLN A 956 -2.65 58.51 12.03
CA GLN A 956 -3.90 59.13 11.62
C GLN A 956 -5.04 58.36 12.30
N VAL A 957 -5.95 59.08 12.95
CA VAL A 957 -7.18 58.52 13.54
C VAL A 957 -8.36 59.11 12.80
N ASP A 958 -9.19 58.25 12.22
CA ASP A 958 -10.31 58.55 11.33
C ASP A 958 -9.97 59.40 10.08
N GLY A 959 -8.67 59.60 9.82
CA GLY A 959 -8.11 60.39 8.72
C GLY A 959 -7.31 61.61 9.19
N GLU A 960 -7.48 62.05 10.44
CA GLU A 960 -6.82 63.24 10.98
C GLU A 960 -5.52 62.89 11.73
N PRO A 961 -4.43 63.67 11.53
CA PRO A 961 -3.12 63.39 12.14
C PRO A 961 -3.16 63.61 13.66
N THR A 962 -2.76 62.59 14.41
CA THR A 962 -2.92 62.53 15.88
C THR A 962 -1.57 62.37 16.59
N GLN A 963 -1.41 62.99 17.75
CA GLN A 963 -0.16 62.92 18.51
C GLN A 963 0.07 61.52 19.10
N VAL A 964 1.29 61.00 18.91
CA VAL A 964 1.76 59.74 19.51
C VAL A 964 2.88 60.04 20.51
N SER A 965 2.72 59.56 21.73
CA SER A 965 3.73 59.66 22.79
C SER A 965 4.51 58.35 22.92
N ARG A 966 5.85 58.40 22.89
CA ARG A 966 6.73 57.25 23.12
C ARG A 966 7.23 57.21 24.56
N ASP A 967 6.78 56.22 25.31
CA ASP A 967 7.25 55.92 26.68
C ASP A 967 8.16 54.68 26.64
N ALA A 968 9.45 54.91 26.41
CA ALA A 968 10.50 53.90 26.24
C ALA A 968 10.15 52.77 25.23
N ASN A 969 9.52 51.70 25.73
CA ASN A 969 9.07 50.51 25.01
C ASN A 969 7.55 50.49 24.75
N ARG A 970 6.88 51.65 24.79
CA ARG A 970 5.47 51.81 24.42
C ARG A 970 5.26 52.98 23.48
N LEU A 971 4.25 52.87 22.62
CA LEU A 971 3.65 53.99 21.88
C LEU A 971 2.21 54.14 22.37
N ARG A 972 1.87 55.33 22.86
CA ARG A 972 0.51 55.71 23.22
C ARG A 972 -0.05 56.62 22.14
N VAL A 973 -1.06 56.13 21.43
CA VAL A 973 -1.86 56.92 20.48
C VAL A 973 -3.12 57.39 21.21
N SER A 974 -3.42 58.68 21.19
CA SER A 974 -4.71 59.18 21.68
C SER A 974 -5.84 58.83 20.71
N LEU A 975 -7.04 58.58 21.21
CA LEU A 975 -8.25 58.36 20.42
C LEU A 975 -9.26 59.48 20.76
N PRO A 976 -9.94 60.11 19.78
CA PRO A 976 -10.92 61.17 20.04
C PRO A 976 -12.13 60.65 20.83
N GLY A 977 -12.54 61.34 21.90
CA GLY A 977 -13.67 60.88 22.74
C GLY A 977 -15.08 60.96 22.11
N ASP A 978 -15.17 61.20 20.80
CA ASP A 978 -16.41 61.58 20.10
C ASP A 978 -17.17 60.39 19.47
N SER A 979 -16.57 59.18 19.41
CA SER A 979 -17.23 58.01 18.82
C SER A 979 -16.76 56.67 19.41
N ASP A 980 -17.67 55.71 19.60
CA ASP A 980 -17.35 54.38 20.15
C ASP A 980 -16.36 53.55 19.32
N THR A 981 -16.07 53.92 18.07
CA THR A 981 -15.20 53.17 17.15
C THR A 981 -14.37 54.12 16.31
N HIS A 982 -13.08 53.81 16.15
CA HIS A 982 -12.13 54.57 15.34
C HIS A 982 -11.38 53.68 14.35
N ARG A 983 -11.02 54.25 13.20
CA ARG A 983 -10.02 53.76 12.27
C ARG A 983 -8.66 54.34 12.66
N LEU A 984 -7.69 53.49 12.98
CA LEU A 984 -6.28 53.85 13.13
C LEU A 984 -5.48 53.47 11.87
N ASP A 985 -4.66 54.39 11.38
CA ASP A 985 -3.52 54.13 10.49
C ASP A 985 -2.24 54.62 11.18
N LEU A 986 -1.47 53.71 11.76
CA LEU A 986 -0.20 53.98 12.44
C LEU A 986 0.95 53.45 11.58
N ARG A 987 1.88 54.33 11.21
CA ARG A 987 3.05 54.03 10.38
C ARG A 987 4.32 54.25 11.19
N ILE A 988 5.28 53.34 11.05
CA ILE A 988 6.54 53.34 11.80
C ILE A 988 7.68 52.98 10.86
N TRP A 989 8.74 53.78 10.88
CA TRP A 989 10.00 53.49 10.17
C TRP A 989 11.11 53.23 11.18
N VAL A 990 11.66 52.02 11.13
CA VAL A 990 12.78 51.55 11.96
C VAL A 990 14.05 51.56 11.13
N ASN A 991 15.13 52.13 11.65
CA ASN A 991 16.47 51.93 11.08
C ASN A 991 17.00 50.56 11.52
N GLU A 992 16.81 49.54 10.68
CA GLU A 992 17.26 48.16 10.92
C GLU A 992 18.34 47.79 9.88
N PRO A 993 19.62 47.61 10.28
CA PRO A 993 20.70 47.31 9.35
C PRO A 993 20.53 45.90 8.76
N ARG A 994 20.80 45.76 7.45
CA ARG A 994 20.56 44.51 6.68
C ARG A 994 21.14 43.27 7.37
N SER A 995 20.28 42.46 7.97
CA SER A 995 20.60 41.09 8.36
C SER A 995 20.93 40.29 7.09
N GLY A 996 22.05 39.55 7.13
CA GLY A 996 22.86 39.25 5.94
C GLY A 996 22.26 38.24 4.95
N LEU A 997 22.75 37.00 4.99
CA LEU A 997 22.31 35.93 4.07
C LEU A 997 20.91 35.39 4.40
N MET A 998 20.47 35.60 5.64
CA MET A 998 19.21 35.15 6.22
C MET A 998 18.75 36.20 7.25
N ALA A 999 17.46 36.49 7.29
CA ALA A 999 16.86 37.43 8.23
C ALA A 999 15.60 36.83 8.90
N LYS A 1000 15.35 37.22 10.15
CA LYS A 1000 14.14 36.88 10.90
C LYS A 1000 13.24 38.12 10.90
N ILE A 1001 12.00 37.99 10.43
CA ILE A 1001 11.03 39.08 10.41
C ILE A 1001 9.91 38.73 11.40
N GLU A 1002 9.80 39.54 12.44
CA GLU A 1002 8.77 39.47 13.49
C GLU A 1002 8.26 40.88 13.75
N PRO A 1003 6.93 41.11 13.83
CA PRO A 1003 6.34 42.42 14.07
C PRO A 1003 7.01 43.24 15.18
N VAL A 1004 7.23 44.52 14.90
CA VAL A 1004 7.76 45.50 15.86
C VAL A 1004 6.62 45.97 16.77
N LEU A 1005 5.41 46.08 16.24
CA LEU A 1005 4.20 46.38 16.99
C LEU A 1005 3.62 45.13 17.68
N GLN A 1006 3.62 45.12 19.02
CA GLN A 1006 2.80 44.18 19.79
C GLN A 1006 1.47 44.84 20.16
N LEU A 1007 0.37 44.26 19.66
CA LEU A 1007 -1.00 44.66 19.98
C LEU A 1007 -1.43 44.22 21.39
N PRO A 1008 -2.44 44.87 22.01
CA PRO A 1008 -3.07 44.38 23.23
C PRO A 1008 -3.77 43.03 23.02
N LEU A 1009 -3.95 42.28 24.12
CA LEU A 1009 -4.49 40.91 24.20
C LEU A 1009 -5.99 40.77 23.85
N ARG A 1010 -6.56 41.75 23.15
CA ARG A 1010 -7.97 41.81 22.69
C ARG A 1010 -8.05 42.23 21.23
N ALA A 1011 -7.12 41.73 20.41
CA ALA A 1011 -7.19 41.79 18.97
C ALA A 1011 -7.99 40.59 18.44
N GLY A 1012 -8.91 40.85 17.51
CA GLY A 1012 -9.71 39.84 16.84
C GLY A 1012 -8.95 39.17 15.69
N GLN A 1013 -9.52 39.19 14.49
CA GLN A 1013 -8.83 38.68 13.31
C GLN A 1013 -7.70 39.64 12.89
N ILE A 1014 -6.50 39.10 12.67
CA ILE A 1014 -5.32 39.87 12.25
C ILE A 1014 -4.76 39.28 10.95
N TYR A 1015 -4.74 40.08 9.89
CA TYR A 1015 -3.96 39.80 8.70
C TYR A 1015 -2.56 40.41 8.83
N TRP A 1016 -1.54 39.68 8.41
CA TRP A 1016 -0.16 40.15 8.38
C TRP A 1016 0.43 40.02 6.97
N GLN A 1017 0.59 41.17 6.31
CA GLN A 1017 1.20 41.26 4.99
C GLN A 1017 2.70 41.52 5.16
N VAL A 1018 3.55 40.60 4.70
CA VAL A 1018 5.01 40.78 4.69
C VAL A 1018 5.46 41.08 3.27
N ILE A 1019 6.11 42.23 3.10
CA ILE A 1019 6.63 42.72 1.82
C ILE A 1019 8.15 42.71 1.89
N THR A 1020 8.76 41.91 1.04
CA THR A 1020 10.19 41.61 1.08
C THR A 1020 10.90 42.14 -0.18
N PRO A 1021 12.19 42.53 -0.12
CA PRO A 1021 12.93 42.97 -1.30
C PRO A 1021 12.89 41.95 -2.44
N ARG A 1022 12.87 42.42 -3.70
CA ARG A 1022 12.76 41.55 -4.90
C ARG A 1022 13.87 40.50 -5.00
N ASP A 1023 15.02 40.73 -4.36
CA ASP A 1023 16.16 39.81 -4.25
C ASP A 1023 16.07 38.85 -3.05
N SER A 1024 14.90 38.73 -2.40
CA SER A 1024 14.69 37.88 -1.23
C SER A 1024 13.32 37.20 -1.22
N HIS A 1025 13.22 36.06 -0.53
CA HIS A 1025 11.98 35.28 -0.41
C HIS A 1025 11.83 34.76 1.02
N ILE A 1026 10.58 34.65 1.49
CA ILE A 1026 10.28 33.90 2.73
C ILE A 1026 10.42 32.40 2.43
N VAL A 1027 11.22 31.71 3.23
CA VAL A 1027 11.45 30.25 3.14
C VAL A 1027 10.76 29.47 4.25
N TRP A 1028 10.41 30.14 5.34
CA TRP A 1028 9.73 29.55 6.49
C TRP A 1028 8.87 30.59 7.21
N ALA A 1029 7.72 30.14 7.73
CA ALA A 1029 6.83 30.88 8.60
C ALA A 1029 6.42 29.96 9.78
N SER A 1030 6.10 30.54 10.93
CA SER A 1030 5.67 29.77 12.10
C SER A 1030 4.44 28.89 11.79
N PRO A 1031 4.44 27.60 12.17
CA PRO A 1031 3.29 26.70 11.95
C PRO A 1031 1.98 27.18 12.61
N SER A 1032 2.08 28.03 13.63
CA SER A 1032 0.95 28.62 14.36
C SER A 1032 0.17 29.70 13.57
N VAL A 1033 0.49 29.91 12.29
CA VAL A 1033 -0.02 31.04 11.50
C VAL A 1033 -0.61 30.54 10.18
N GLY A 1034 -1.87 30.93 9.92
CA GLY A 1034 -2.56 30.64 8.68
C GLY A 1034 -1.91 31.34 7.48
N ARG A 1035 -1.97 30.71 6.32
CA ARG A 1035 -1.48 31.26 5.04
C ARG A 1035 -2.69 31.70 4.21
N ALA A 1036 -2.81 32.99 3.93
CA ALA A 1036 -3.87 33.55 3.08
C ALA A 1036 -3.33 33.81 1.65
N MET A 1037 -2.78 32.77 1.04
CA MET A 1037 -2.04 32.84 -0.22
C MET A 1037 -2.31 31.61 -1.10
N ASP A 1038 -2.60 31.85 -2.37
CA ASP A 1038 -2.72 30.81 -3.39
C ASP A 1038 -1.42 30.63 -4.20
N TRP A 1039 -1.22 29.42 -4.72
CA TRP A 1039 -0.17 29.14 -5.70
C TRP A 1039 -0.63 29.52 -7.11
N GLN A 1040 0.12 30.38 -7.78
CA GLN A 1040 -0.06 30.70 -9.20
C GLN A 1040 1.20 30.36 -10.00
N PHE A 1041 1.02 29.60 -11.07
CA PHE A 1041 2.06 29.31 -12.06
C PHE A 1041 1.97 30.32 -13.22
N ARG A 1042 3.04 31.09 -13.42
CA ARG A 1042 3.11 32.12 -14.45
C ARG A 1042 4.53 32.29 -14.94
N ASP A 1043 4.74 32.40 -16.26
CA ASP A 1043 6.05 32.68 -16.86
C ASP A 1043 7.18 31.71 -16.38
N TRP A 1044 6.84 30.42 -16.28
CA TRP A 1044 7.64 29.32 -15.68
C TRP A 1044 7.94 29.43 -14.17
N GLN A 1045 7.46 30.50 -13.52
CA GLN A 1045 7.57 30.70 -12.09
C GLN A 1045 6.32 30.18 -11.36
N LEU A 1046 6.47 29.14 -10.54
CA LEU A 1046 5.49 28.82 -9.51
C LEU A 1046 5.71 29.78 -8.33
N SER A 1047 4.72 30.62 -8.05
CA SER A 1047 4.80 31.68 -7.04
C SER A 1047 3.58 31.62 -6.12
N ARG A 1048 3.72 32.09 -4.88
CA ARG A 1048 2.55 32.43 -4.07
C ARG A 1048 2.15 33.87 -4.30
N GLN A 1049 0.84 34.12 -4.36
CA GLN A 1049 0.25 35.45 -4.36
C GLN A 1049 -0.74 35.56 -3.20
N SER A 1050 -0.89 36.77 -2.68
CA SER A 1050 -1.89 37.10 -1.66
C SER A 1050 -3.30 36.92 -2.22
N ILE A 1051 -4.19 36.25 -1.47
CA ILE A 1051 -5.61 36.09 -1.88
C ILE A 1051 -6.33 37.46 -1.87
N PHE A 1052 -5.93 38.35 -0.97
CA PHE A 1052 -6.49 39.71 -0.87
C PHE A 1052 -5.50 40.76 -1.41
N SER A 1053 -5.99 41.76 -2.14
CA SER A 1053 -5.19 42.90 -2.57
C SER A 1053 -4.98 43.91 -1.44
N ASP A 1054 -4.09 44.89 -1.63
CA ASP A 1054 -3.92 46.02 -0.70
C ASP A 1054 -5.24 46.76 -0.46
N GLU A 1055 -6.00 46.99 -1.54
CA GLU A 1055 -7.30 47.66 -1.51
C GLU A 1055 -8.35 46.82 -0.77
N THR A 1056 -8.39 45.50 -0.98
CA THR A 1056 -9.33 44.62 -0.27
C THR A 1056 -9.00 44.52 1.22
N LEU A 1057 -7.71 44.48 1.58
CA LEU A 1057 -7.28 44.52 2.97
C LEU A 1057 -7.61 45.87 3.64
N ALA A 1058 -7.46 46.99 2.92
CA ALA A 1058 -7.88 48.31 3.39
C ALA A 1058 -9.39 48.35 3.65
N GLN A 1059 -10.19 48.02 2.63
CA GLN A 1059 -11.66 47.97 2.71
C GLN A 1059 -12.15 47.06 3.83
N TRP A 1060 -11.46 45.94 4.09
CA TRP A 1060 -11.83 45.02 5.16
C TRP A 1060 -11.73 45.65 6.56
N VAL A 1061 -10.82 46.60 6.81
CA VAL A 1061 -10.73 47.38 8.07
C VAL A 1061 -11.61 48.65 8.03
N ASN A 1062 -12.40 48.86 6.96
CA ASN A 1062 -13.01 50.14 6.60
C ASN A 1062 -11.98 51.28 6.43
N ALA A 1063 -10.73 50.95 6.08
CA ALA A 1063 -9.77 51.96 5.66
C ALA A 1063 -10.10 52.43 4.24
N GLY A 1064 -10.21 53.76 4.08
CA GLY A 1064 -10.31 54.43 2.78
C GLY A 1064 -8.96 54.47 2.08
N ASP A 1065 -8.50 55.65 1.69
CA ASP A 1065 -7.18 55.79 1.05
C ASP A 1065 -6.06 55.28 1.98
N VAL A 1066 -5.07 54.59 1.40
CA VAL A 1066 -4.03 53.81 2.09
C VAL A 1066 -2.68 54.00 1.41
N ALA A 1067 -1.66 54.29 2.23
CA ALA A 1067 -0.30 54.49 1.76
C ALA A 1067 0.21 53.32 0.87
N GLU A 1068 0.75 53.69 -0.29
CA GLU A 1068 1.42 52.77 -1.20
C GLU A 1068 2.64 52.16 -0.50
N MET A 1069 2.73 50.82 -0.53
CA MET A 1069 3.87 50.08 0.00
C MET A 1069 4.93 49.86 -1.08
N PRO A 1070 6.24 49.86 -0.71
CA PRO A 1070 7.32 49.73 -1.68
C PRO A 1070 7.23 48.40 -2.46
N PRO A 1071 7.64 48.39 -3.75
CA PRO A 1071 7.41 47.25 -4.63
C PRO A 1071 8.34 46.06 -4.33
N GLY A 1072 7.80 45.02 -3.71
CA GLY A 1072 8.51 43.80 -3.33
C GLY A 1072 7.71 42.51 -3.51
N ASN A 1073 8.28 41.38 -3.09
CA ASN A 1073 7.60 40.08 -3.04
C ASN A 1073 6.67 40.08 -1.81
N ARG A 1074 5.36 39.92 -2.06
CA ARG A 1074 4.27 40.09 -1.08
C ARG A 1074 3.73 38.73 -0.62
N TYR A 1075 3.68 38.54 0.70
CA TYR A 1075 3.17 37.34 1.36
C TYR A 1075 2.08 37.74 2.35
N LEU A 1076 1.02 36.93 2.52
CA LEU A 1076 -0.09 37.23 3.43
C LEU A 1076 -0.36 36.08 4.41
N TYR A 1077 -0.38 36.43 5.68
CA TYR A 1077 -0.58 35.53 6.81
C TYR A 1077 -1.82 35.94 7.63
N LEU A 1078 -2.33 35.03 8.44
CA LEU A 1078 -3.55 35.18 9.22
C LEU A 1078 -3.38 34.56 10.62
N GLY A 1079 -3.82 35.26 11.66
CA GLY A 1079 -3.92 34.73 13.02
C GLY A 1079 -4.59 35.69 14.00
N SER A 1080 -4.48 35.40 15.30
CA SER A 1080 -5.08 36.18 16.41
C SER A 1080 -4.05 36.78 17.37
N ASP A 1081 -2.83 36.23 17.47
CA ASP A 1081 -1.73 36.82 18.25
C ASP A 1081 -0.54 37.17 17.35
N VAL A 1082 -0.17 38.45 17.36
CA VAL A 1082 0.97 39.01 16.63
C VAL A 1082 2.31 38.43 17.11
N ARG A 1083 2.38 37.87 18.32
CA ARG A 1083 3.58 37.18 18.83
C ARG A 1083 3.82 35.82 18.19
N SER A 1084 2.81 35.23 17.58
CA SER A 1084 2.93 34.01 16.77
C SER A 1084 3.54 34.28 15.38
N PHE A 1085 3.58 35.54 14.95
CA PHE A 1085 4.00 35.97 13.62
C PHE A 1085 5.53 36.03 13.53
N SER A 1086 6.12 34.91 13.12
CA SER A 1086 7.55 34.78 12.87
C SER A 1086 7.79 34.21 11.47
N THR A 1087 8.57 34.92 10.65
CA THR A 1087 9.02 34.44 9.33
C THR A 1087 10.53 34.53 9.19
N ARG A 1088 11.08 33.74 8.27
CA ARG A 1088 12.50 33.73 7.92
C ARG A 1088 12.65 33.96 6.42
N THR A 1089 13.37 35.00 6.04
CA THR A 1089 13.74 35.27 4.65
C THR A 1089 15.17 34.82 4.36
N LEU A 1090 15.39 34.42 3.10
CA LEU A 1090 16.70 34.16 2.53
C LEU A 1090 16.90 35.08 1.31
N SER A 1091 18.13 35.54 1.08
CA SER A 1091 18.44 36.22 -0.18
C SER A 1091 18.46 35.20 -1.34
N ARG A 1092 18.12 35.65 -2.55
CA ARG A 1092 18.20 34.86 -3.78
C ARG A 1092 19.63 34.38 -4.06
N ALA A 1093 20.64 35.17 -3.68
CA ALA A 1093 22.04 34.77 -3.75
C ALA A 1093 22.37 33.63 -2.76
N THR A 1094 21.82 33.67 -1.54
CA THR A 1094 21.93 32.58 -0.56
C THR A 1094 21.29 31.31 -1.09
N LEU A 1095 20.08 31.41 -1.65
CA LEU A 1095 19.36 30.27 -2.22
C LEU A 1095 20.12 29.64 -3.39
N TRP A 1096 20.66 30.45 -4.31
CA TRP A 1096 21.53 29.97 -5.38
C TRP A 1096 22.81 29.29 -4.86
N LEU A 1097 23.47 29.87 -3.86
CA LEU A 1097 24.71 29.33 -3.31
C LEU A 1097 24.46 27.99 -2.58
N SER A 1098 23.39 27.91 -1.77
CA SER A 1098 23.03 26.68 -1.05
C SER A 1098 22.54 25.58 -2.00
N VAL A 1099 21.57 25.85 -2.88
CA VAL A 1099 21.01 24.83 -3.78
C VAL A 1099 21.99 24.47 -4.88
N GLY A 1100 22.61 25.46 -5.53
CA GLY A 1100 23.64 25.24 -6.55
C GLY A 1100 24.87 24.55 -5.98
N GLY A 1101 25.31 24.91 -4.78
CA GLY A 1101 26.40 24.24 -4.07
C GLY A 1101 26.07 22.78 -3.71
N PHE A 1102 24.84 22.50 -3.26
CA PHE A 1102 24.37 21.14 -2.97
C PHE A 1102 24.26 20.28 -4.24
N VAL A 1103 23.71 20.82 -5.33
CA VAL A 1103 23.64 20.14 -6.63
C VAL A 1103 25.06 19.89 -7.20
N LEU A 1104 25.98 20.86 -7.08
CA LEU A 1104 27.38 20.67 -7.49
C LEU A 1104 28.09 19.62 -6.62
N ALA A 1105 27.82 19.59 -5.31
CA ALA A 1105 28.36 18.57 -4.40
C ALA A 1105 27.83 17.17 -4.72
N ILE A 1106 26.53 17.02 -5.03
CA ILE A 1106 25.94 15.76 -5.49
C ILE A 1106 26.54 15.36 -6.85
N ALA A 1107 26.64 16.29 -7.81
CA ALA A 1107 27.25 16.01 -9.11
C ALA A 1107 28.71 15.58 -8.96
N TRP A 1108 29.49 16.22 -8.08
CA TRP A 1108 30.86 15.84 -7.75
C TRP A 1108 30.92 14.45 -7.09
N MET A 1109 30.06 14.19 -6.10
CA MET A 1109 29.94 12.91 -5.41
C MET A 1109 29.62 11.77 -6.38
N LEU A 1110 28.58 11.91 -7.20
CA LEU A 1110 28.24 10.97 -8.28
C LEU A 1110 29.36 10.82 -9.33
N THR A 1111 30.10 11.89 -9.64
CA THR A 1111 31.18 11.83 -10.65
C THR A 1111 32.42 11.10 -10.14
N TYR A 1112 32.83 11.35 -8.89
CA TYR A 1112 34.13 10.90 -8.36
C TYR A 1112 34.05 9.76 -7.33
N ILE A 1113 32.90 9.51 -6.71
CA ILE A 1113 32.72 8.44 -5.72
C ILE A 1113 31.86 7.31 -6.35
N PRO A 1114 32.44 6.15 -6.70
CA PRO A 1114 31.69 5.10 -7.41
C PRO A 1114 30.60 4.44 -6.53
N VAL A 1115 30.77 4.45 -5.21
CA VAL A 1115 29.81 3.86 -4.25
C VAL A 1115 28.45 4.57 -4.28
N THR A 1116 28.43 5.89 -4.54
CA THR A 1116 27.20 6.70 -4.51
C THR A 1116 26.37 6.59 -5.79
N ARG A 1117 26.73 5.67 -6.69
CA ARG A 1117 25.96 5.28 -7.88
C ARG A 1117 25.03 4.08 -7.63
N SER A 1118 24.89 3.64 -6.38
CA SER A 1118 23.95 2.58 -6.01
C SER A 1118 22.49 3.05 -6.11
N PRO A 1119 21.52 2.17 -6.42
CA PRO A 1119 20.10 2.52 -6.37
C PRO A 1119 19.67 2.90 -4.95
N LEU A 1120 20.26 2.30 -3.91
CA LEU A 1120 19.99 2.63 -2.52
C LEU A 1120 20.33 4.09 -2.18
N THR A 1121 21.42 4.65 -2.74
CA THR A 1121 21.73 6.09 -2.58
C THR A 1121 20.73 7.00 -3.30
N ALA A 1122 20.07 6.55 -4.36
CA ALA A 1122 18.97 7.29 -4.97
C ALA A 1122 17.69 7.24 -4.10
N VAL A 1123 17.36 6.07 -3.54
CA VAL A 1123 16.23 5.91 -2.60
C VAL A 1123 16.42 6.77 -1.34
N VAL A 1124 17.61 6.76 -0.73
CA VAL A 1124 17.93 7.63 0.42
C VAL A 1124 17.81 9.13 0.05
N GLY A 1125 18.25 9.51 -1.16
CA GLY A 1125 18.06 10.87 -1.69
C GLY A 1125 16.58 11.24 -1.86
N ALA A 1126 15.75 10.33 -2.38
CA ALA A 1126 14.32 10.54 -2.56
C ALA A 1126 13.57 10.66 -1.22
N VAL A 1127 13.89 9.81 -0.23
CA VAL A 1127 13.33 9.88 1.13
C VAL A 1127 13.73 11.18 1.82
N PHE A 1128 15.00 11.62 1.68
CA PHE A 1128 15.45 12.90 2.20
C PHE A 1128 14.73 14.09 1.54
N PHE A 1129 14.50 14.04 0.23
CA PHE A 1129 13.76 15.07 -0.50
C PHE A 1129 12.27 15.11 -0.08
N ALA A 1130 11.63 13.95 0.06
CA ALA A 1130 10.25 13.86 0.56
C ALA A 1130 10.11 14.40 1.99
N GLY A 1131 11.07 14.11 2.88
CA GLY A 1131 11.12 14.70 4.22
C GLY A 1131 11.28 16.22 4.19
N LEU A 1132 12.09 16.76 3.26
CA LEU A 1132 12.26 18.21 3.08
C LEU A 1132 10.98 18.87 2.55
N VAL A 1133 10.27 18.24 1.61
CA VAL A 1133 8.95 18.67 1.13
C VAL A 1133 7.92 18.73 2.26
N ALA A 1134 7.88 17.71 3.14
CA ALA A 1134 6.96 17.70 4.28
C ALA A 1134 7.29 18.76 5.33
N LEU A 1135 8.57 18.96 5.65
CA LEU A 1135 9.01 19.81 6.76
C LEU A 1135 9.11 21.31 6.38
N ALA A 1136 9.32 21.62 5.09
CA ALA A 1136 9.41 23.00 4.59
C ALA A 1136 8.89 23.13 3.13
N PRO A 1137 7.58 22.92 2.87
CA PRO A 1137 7.02 22.94 1.51
C PRO A 1137 7.27 24.26 0.76
N ASP A 1138 7.27 25.38 1.49
CA ASP A 1138 7.52 26.73 0.98
C ASP A 1138 8.95 26.89 0.44
N ALA A 1139 9.93 26.24 1.09
CA ALA A 1139 11.32 26.17 0.64
C ALA A 1139 11.53 25.10 -0.45
N ALA A 1140 10.81 23.97 -0.38
CA ALA A 1140 10.96 22.85 -1.29
C ALA A 1140 10.61 23.21 -2.75
N VAL A 1141 9.56 24.02 -2.98
CA VAL A 1141 9.22 24.52 -4.33
C VAL A 1141 10.35 25.39 -4.91
N MET A 1142 10.87 26.33 -4.12
CA MET A 1142 12.00 27.18 -4.51
C MET A 1142 13.26 26.35 -4.77
N ALA A 1143 13.55 25.36 -3.92
CA ALA A 1143 14.66 24.44 -4.09
C ALA A 1143 14.51 23.60 -5.37
N GLY A 1144 13.30 23.13 -5.70
CA GLY A 1144 13.03 22.40 -6.94
C GLY A 1144 13.31 23.24 -8.20
N GLN A 1145 12.81 24.48 -8.26
CA GLN A 1145 13.07 25.38 -9.38
C GLN A 1145 14.57 25.69 -9.55
N LEU A 1146 15.26 25.97 -8.45
CA LEU A 1146 16.71 26.25 -8.46
C LEU A 1146 17.52 25.00 -8.82
N THR A 1147 17.10 23.82 -8.37
CA THR A 1147 17.70 22.52 -8.72
C THR A 1147 17.56 22.24 -10.21
N MET A 1148 16.40 22.51 -10.81
CA MET A 1148 16.18 22.33 -12.25
C MET A 1148 17.17 23.14 -13.09
N ILE A 1149 17.38 24.42 -12.74
CA ILE A 1149 18.31 25.30 -13.47
C ILE A 1149 19.78 24.92 -13.17
N ALA A 1150 20.10 24.56 -11.93
CA ALA A 1150 21.44 24.09 -11.57
C ALA A 1150 21.80 22.78 -12.30
N LEU A 1151 20.85 21.87 -12.46
CA LEU A 1151 21.03 20.62 -13.19
C LEU A 1151 21.25 20.84 -14.70
N VAL A 1152 20.51 21.78 -15.31
CA VAL A 1152 20.79 22.23 -16.70
C VAL A 1152 22.22 22.79 -16.82
N LEU A 1153 22.68 23.59 -15.84
CA LEU A 1153 24.03 24.14 -15.84
C LEU A 1153 25.11 23.05 -15.66
N VAL A 1154 24.84 22.02 -14.85
CA VAL A 1154 25.69 20.81 -14.74
C VAL A 1154 25.73 20.04 -16.07
N ILE A 1155 24.61 19.83 -16.76
CA ILE A 1155 24.56 19.18 -18.09
C ILE A 1155 25.43 19.96 -19.08
N VAL A 1156 25.28 21.29 -19.15
CA VAL A 1156 26.12 22.15 -20.01
C VAL A 1156 27.60 22.06 -19.64
N MET A 1157 27.95 22.02 -18.36
CA MET A 1157 29.35 21.85 -17.92
C MET A 1157 29.91 20.46 -18.30
N VAL A 1158 29.09 19.42 -18.25
CA VAL A 1158 29.48 18.06 -18.69
C VAL A 1158 29.65 18.00 -20.21
N ALA A 1159 28.75 18.59 -21.00
CA ALA A 1159 28.87 18.68 -22.45
C ALA A 1159 30.13 19.47 -22.88
N ILE A 1160 30.41 20.60 -22.23
CA ILE A 1160 31.65 21.36 -22.46
C ILE A 1160 32.88 20.51 -22.05
N SER A 1161 32.79 19.71 -20.99
CA SER A 1161 33.88 18.82 -20.54
C SER A 1161 34.14 17.64 -21.49
N THR A 1162 33.11 17.09 -22.14
CA THR A 1162 33.27 16.05 -23.17
C THR A 1162 33.80 16.64 -24.48
N LEU A 1163 33.32 17.81 -24.90
CA LEU A 1163 33.79 18.51 -26.10
C LEU A 1163 35.24 19.01 -25.98
N LEU A 1164 35.66 19.46 -24.79
CA LEU A 1164 37.06 19.85 -24.51
C LEU A 1164 37.95 18.66 -24.09
N GLY A 1165 37.41 17.44 -24.04
CA GLY A 1165 38.08 16.21 -23.62
C GLY A 1165 39.13 15.71 -24.61
N ASN A 1166 40.31 16.35 -24.61
CA ASN A 1166 41.38 16.14 -25.58
C ASN A 1166 41.80 14.64 -25.69
N PRO A 1167 41.55 13.96 -26.84
CA PRO A 1167 41.55 12.50 -26.90
C PRO A 1167 42.96 11.91 -26.99
N ARG A 1168 43.58 11.57 -25.84
CA ARG A 1168 44.92 10.96 -25.81
C ARG A 1168 45.05 9.74 -24.90
N SER A 1169 45.67 8.70 -25.46
CA SER A 1169 46.37 7.60 -24.78
C SER A 1169 45.58 6.40 -24.21
N ARG A 1170 44.59 5.86 -24.93
CA ARG A 1170 44.25 4.42 -24.78
C ARG A 1170 45.37 3.58 -25.44
N ARG A 1171 46.43 3.24 -24.69
CA ARG A 1171 47.53 2.40 -25.17
C ARG A 1171 47.03 0.97 -25.42
N PHE A 1172 47.16 0.47 -26.63
CA PHE A 1172 47.02 -0.96 -26.92
C PHE A 1172 48.11 -1.74 -26.16
N ARG A 1173 47.74 -2.90 -25.60
CA ARG A 1173 48.67 -3.83 -24.96
C ARG A 1173 48.47 -5.20 -25.60
N THR A 1174 49.46 -5.66 -26.36
CA THR A 1174 49.41 -6.89 -27.16
C THR A 1174 50.14 -8.06 -26.51
N THR A 1175 49.82 -9.27 -27.01
CA THR A 1175 50.59 -10.53 -26.93
C THR A 1175 50.87 -11.19 -25.57
N ALA A 1176 50.26 -12.37 -25.39
CA ALA A 1176 50.90 -13.56 -24.79
C ALA A 1176 50.27 -14.86 -25.38
N THR A 1177 50.97 -15.43 -26.38
CA THR A 1177 50.94 -16.82 -26.90
C THR A 1177 49.90 -17.87 -26.44
N PRO A 1178 49.28 -18.57 -27.40
CA PRO A 1178 49.19 -20.03 -27.44
C PRO A 1178 50.36 -20.65 -28.25
N SER A 1179 50.63 -21.95 -28.08
CA SER A 1179 51.75 -22.68 -28.74
C SER A 1179 51.27 -23.50 -29.98
N PRO A 1180 52.12 -23.83 -30.97
CA PRO A 1180 51.66 -24.14 -32.33
C PRO A 1180 51.72 -25.62 -32.76
N SER A 1181 50.82 -26.03 -33.66
CA SER A 1181 51.06 -26.77 -34.93
C SER A 1181 49.67 -27.09 -35.58
N ARG A 1182 49.51 -27.48 -36.85
CA ARG A 1182 50.46 -27.84 -37.93
C ARG A 1182 49.78 -27.69 -39.31
N ASN A 1183 50.40 -26.97 -40.26
CA ASN A 1183 50.13 -27.04 -41.72
C ASN A 1183 48.69 -26.65 -42.18
N THR A 1184 48.38 -26.28 -43.43
CA THR A 1184 49.19 -25.99 -44.64
C THR A 1184 48.40 -25.05 -45.56
N ASN A 1185 49.11 -24.32 -46.44
CA ASN A 1185 48.59 -23.81 -47.73
C ASN A 1185 47.51 -22.69 -47.69
N ARG A 1186 47.35 -21.84 -48.72
CA ARG A 1186 48.26 -21.43 -49.81
C ARG A 1186 47.63 -20.25 -50.59
N SER A 1187 48.34 -19.12 -50.68
CA SER A 1187 48.18 -18.11 -51.76
C SER A 1187 46.83 -17.34 -51.78
N VAL A 1188 46.59 -16.23 -52.51
CA VAL A 1188 47.47 -15.30 -53.26
C VAL A 1188 46.70 -13.99 -53.56
N GLN A 1189 47.37 -12.82 -53.46
CA GLN A 1189 47.07 -11.52 -54.13
C GLN A 1189 45.61 -10.95 -54.02
N SER A 1190 45.27 -9.70 -54.36
CA SER A 1190 45.98 -8.44 -54.68
C SER A 1190 45.07 -7.29 -54.16
N THR A 1191 45.53 -6.07 -53.82
CA THR A 1191 45.95 -4.97 -54.73
C THR A 1191 44.85 -4.65 -55.77
N GLN A 1192 44.37 -3.43 -56.00
CA GLN A 1192 44.99 -2.08 -55.99
C GLN A 1192 43.87 -1.03 -55.70
N THR A 1193 43.99 -0.02 -54.82
CA THR A 1193 44.76 1.25 -54.86
C THR A 1193 44.20 2.32 -55.83
N TYR A 1194 44.47 3.61 -55.53
CA TYR A 1194 44.04 4.85 -56.21
C TYR A 1194 42.57 5.26 -56.01
N GLN A 1195 42.17 6.53 -56.00
CA GLN A 1195 42.75 7.82 -55.52
C GLN A 1195 41.80 8.93 -56.02
N ALA A 1196 41.42 9.87 -55.14
CA ALA A 1196 41.17 11.28 -55.48
C ALA A 1196 40.02 11.58 -56.50
N GLN A 1197 39.56 12.83 -56.74
CA GLN A 1197 39.92 14.15 -56.21
C GLN A 1197 38.75 15.15 -56.44
N THR A 1198 38.72 16.30 -55.72
CA THR A 1198 38.01 17.57 -56.08
C THR A 1198 36.45 17.52 -56.15
N ASP A 1199 35.68 18.39 -55.48
CA ASP A 1199 35.45 19.84 -55.68
C ASP A 1199 34.65 20.16 -56.98
N SER A 1200 33.69 21.10 -57.06
CA SER A 1200 33.16 22.12 -56.11
C SER A 1200 31.84 22.75 -56.64
N HIS A 1201 31.32 23.79 -55.95
CA HIS A 1201 30.35 24.83 -56.42
C HIS A 1201 28.85 24.43 -56.52
N SER A 1202 27.86 25.36 -56.42
CA SER A 1202 27.90 26.82 -56.15
C SER A 1202 26.66 27.36 -55.39
N GLU A 1203 26.87 28.53 -54.81
CA GLU A 1203 26.00 29.46 -54.06
C GLU A 1203 24.75 30.07 -54.77
N ASN A 1204 23.82 30.59 -53.92
CA ASN A 1204 22.95 31.78 -54.08
C ASN A 1204 21.88 31.81 -55.22
N GLU A 1205 20.85 32.67 -55.22
CA GLU A 1205 20.53 33.88 -54.41
C GLU A 1205 19.00 34.06 -54.15
N THR A 1206 18.59 35.17 -53.50
CA THR A 1206 17.22 35.48 -53.00
C THR A 1206 16.39 36.40 -53.92
N VAL A 1207 15.08 36.58 -53.64
CA VAL A 1207 14.40 37.90 -53.46
C VAL A 1207 12.89 37.77 -53.10
N SER A 1208 12.33 38.83 -52.49
CA SER A 1208 10.94 39.04 -52.00
C SER A 1208 9.86 39.11 -53.12
N ALA A 1209 8.55 39.36 -52.93
CA ALA A 1209 7.69 39.88 -51.82
C ALA A 1209 6.20 39.51 -52.18
N ALA A 1210 5.09 39.78 -51.48
CA ALA A 1210 4.64 40.12 -50.12
C ALA A 1210 3.16 40.60 -50.24
N VAL A 1211 2.45 40.82 -49.12
CA VAL A 1211 1.13 41.50 -48.98
C VAL A 1211 -0.15 40.65 -49.20
N SER A 1212 -1.13 40.87 -48.30
CA SER A 1212 -2.43 40.16 -48.14
C SER A 1212 -3.60 41.09 -48.60
N PRO A 1213 -4.85 41.20 -48.04
CA PRO A 1213 -5.50 40.58 -46.84
C PRO A 1213 -7.04 40.27 -46.92
N HIS A 1214 -7.66 39.94 -45.76
CA HIS A 1214 -9.09 40.11 -45.38
C HIS A 1214 -10.19 39.25 -46.10
N GLU A 1215 -11.31 38.80 -45.49
CA GLU A 1215 -11.77 38.77 -44.08
C GLU A 1215 -12.93 37.75 -43.83
N SER A 1216 -13.14 37.36 -42.57
CA SER A 1216 -14.39 36.99 -41.86
C SER A 1216 -15.41 35.96 -42.39
N ALA A 1217 -15.73 35.01 -41.48
CA ALA A 1217 -17.07 34.52 -41.08
C ALA A 1217 -17.92 33.68 -42.06
N GLN A 1218 -18.01 32.37 -41.75
CA GLN A 1218 -19.10 31.88 -40.88
C GLN A 1218 -18.58 30.78 -39.94
#